data_AF-A0A8T2WHW4-F1
#
_entry.id   AF-A0A8T2WHW4-F1
#
_cell.length_a   1.000
_cell.length_b   1.000
_cell.length_c   1.000
_cell.angle_alpha   90.00
_cell.angle_beta   90.00
_cell.angle_gamma   90.00
#
_symmetry.space_group_name_H-M   'P 1'
#
loop_
_entity.id
_entity.type
_entity.pdbx_description
1 polymer ?
#
loop_
_entity_poly.entity_id
_entity_poly.type
_entity_poly.pdbx_seq_one_letter_code
_entity_poly.pdbx_strand_id
1 'polypeptide(L)'
;YCSHQQKVIVEDLNKKWKRVVLNTSPITPLEHCEWLNKLLMEIWMNYMNPKLAIRFSSIVEKRLKQQRLKLMEKLELQEFSLGSCPPSLGLHGTRWSTSGDQRIMHLGFDWDSKDMSILLLAKLAKPLMGTARIVINSLHIKGELLLMPVLDGRAVLYSFVSIPEVRIGVAFGSGGSQSLPATELPGVSSWLVKVFTDTLVKTMIEPRRRCFSLPAVDLRKKAVGGIVYVSVISASKLSRSNLRGSPPRRVNGSFIEHFDDKYLQTFVEVELGHLTRRTDVRPGSNPRWDSTFNMFLHEETGTLRLHLYNCPPNSVKYDYLASCEIKMKYVADDSTTFWAIGPDSGVIAKHAEICGKEVEMVVPFEGVTSGELTVKLVVKEWLFSDGSHSLNNVSSQKSIYGSSNILSRTGRKINVAVMEGKGLISKERSGKCDPYVKLQYGKVLQKTRTAHSSNPLWNQKFEFDEILDDRCLKIKCYSEEIFGDESIGSARVNLEGLMEGFIRDIWVPLEKVNTGELRLQIEAVQVNDSEGSRGSMSGSFNGWIELVLVEAKDLIAADLRGTSDPYVRVQYGSLKKRTKVMYKTLNPHWNQTLEFRDDGSPLELHVKDHNALLPTYSIGDCVVEYQGLPPNQMSDKWIPLQGVTRGEIHIRITRKVPELQARNSLESDASLIKSHQISNQMKQLMIKFQSLIEEGSLDGLSTALSEMQSLEDMQEEYMVQIETEQMLLLNKIKELGQEIMSSSSSLSRRSSGL
;
A
#
# COMPACT_ATOMS: atom_id res chain seq x y z
N TYR A 1 66.34 5.69 3.23
CA TYR A 1 65.61 6.87 3.73
C TYR A 1 65.11 7.76 2.59
N CYS A 2 65.97 8.31 1.72
CA CYS A 2 65.56 9.14 0.57
C CYS A 2 64.55 8.49 -0.39
N SER A 3 64.70 7.20 -0.72
CA SER A 3 63.73 6.48 -1.58
C SER A 3 62.34 6.37 -0.95
N HIS A 4 62.25 6.27 0.38
CA HIS A 4 60.97 6.22 1.10
C HIS A 4 60.30 7.60 1.14
N GLN A 5 61.06 8.67 1.43
CA GLN A 5 60.55 10.04 1.33
C GLN A 5 60.09 10.39 -0.09
N GLN A 6 60.82 9.94 -1.12
CA GLN A 6 60.44 10.16 -2.51
C GLN A 6 59.14 9.42 -2.86
N LYS A 7 58.94 8.19 -2.38
CA LYS A 7 57.65 7.47 -2.53
C LYS A 7 56.50 8.21 -1.85
N VAL A 8 56.69 8.70 -0.63
CA VAL A 8 55.66 9.45 0.11
C VAL A 8 55.29 10.75 -0.61
N ILE A 9 56.27 11.48 -1.15
CA ILE A 9 56.03 12.71 -1.93
C ILE A 9 55.29 12.40 -3.23
N VAL A 10 55.65 11.32 -3.94
CA VAL A 10 54.96 10.89 -5.16
C VAL A 10 53.52 10.46 -4.84
N GLU A 11 53.28 9.76 -3.73
CA GLU A 11 51.93 9.40 -3.28
C GLU A 11 51.09 10.62 -2.90
N ASP A 12 51.68 11.61 -2.20
CA ASP A 12 50.98 12.86 -1.85
C ASP A 12 50.66 13.71 -3.09
N LEU A 13 51.61 13.84 -4.02
CA LEU A 13 51.39 14.49 -5.31
C LEU A 13 50.32 13.76 -6.11
N ASN A 14 50.34 12.43 -6.16
CA ASN A 14 49.29 11.64 -6.81
C ASN A 14 47.93 11.82 -6.14
N LYS A 15 47.85 11.91 -4.80
CA LYS A 15 46.60 12.21 -4.08
C LYS A 15 46.09 13.62 -4.40
N LYS A 16 46.98 14.61 -4.49
CA LYS A 16 46.63 16.00 -4.85
C LYS A 16 46.19 16.10 -6.32
N TRP A 17 46.92 15.48 -7.24
CA TRP A 17 46.54 15.40 -8.65
C TRP A 17 45.22 14.66 -8.85
N LYS A 18 44.99 13.54 -8.16
CA LYS A 18 43.68 12.86 -8.16
C LYS A 18 42.57 13.79 -7.69
N ARG A 19 42.76 14.57 -6.62
CA ARG A 19 41.75 15.57 -6.19
C ARG A 19 41.49 16.64 -7.24
N VAL A 20 42.54 17.16 -7.89
CA VAL A 20 42.40 18.15 -8.96
C VAL A 20 41.65 17.55 -10.15
N VAL A 21 42.02 16.35 -10.60
CA VAL A 21 41.35 15.63 -11.70
C VAL A 21 39.90 15.30 -11.35
N LEU A 22 39.61 14.85 -10.13
CA LEU A 22 38.23 14.60 -9.67
C LEU A 22 37.38 15.88 -9.61
N ASN A 23 38.01 17.04 -9.41
CA ASN A 23 37.33 18.34 -9.38
C ASN A 23 37.24 19.04 -10.74
N THR A 24 38.03 18.61 -11.74
CA THR A 24 38.12 19.27 -13.06
C THR A 24 37.67 18.40 -14.23
N SER A 25 37.73 17.07 -14.09
CA SER A 25 37.24 16.14 -15.09
C SER A 25 35.74 15.91 -14.92
N PRO A 26 34.95 15.97 -15.99
CA PRO A 26 33.53 15.66 -15.93
C PRO A 26 33.26 14.17 -15.68
N ILE A 27 34.28 13.31 -15.71
CA ILE A 27 34.16 11.86 -15.54
C ILE A 27 35.29 11.34 -14.66
N THR A 28 34.98 10.52 -13.67
CA THR A 28 35.98 9.85 -12.81
C THR A 28 36.55 8.63 -13.51
N PRO A 29 37.78 8.19 -13.14
CA PRO A 29 38.27 6.89 -13.57
C PRO A 29 37.32 5.77 -13.13
N LEU A 30 37.45 4.64 -13.81
CA LEU A 30 36.69 3.45 -13.52
C LEU A 30 37.26 2.75 -12.28
N GLU A 31 36.43 2.54 -11.26
CA GLU A 31 36.80 1.97 -9.96
C GLU A 31 36.00 0.69 -9.66
N HIS A 32 36.67 -0.34 -9.16
CA HIS A 32 36.01 -1.58 -8.72
C HIS A 32 35.33 -1.37 -7.36
N CYS A 33 34.05 -1.75 -7.26
CA CYS A 33 33.25 -1.65 -6.03
C CYS A 33 33.01 -3.02 -5.39
N GLU A 34 34.09 -3.79 -5.17
CA GLU A 34 33.99 -5.15 -4.60
C GLU A 34 33.35 -5.17 -3.20
N TRP A 35 33.61 -4.14 -2.39
CA TRP A 35 33.04 -4.01 -1.05
C TRP A 35 31.50 -3.98 -1.08
N LEU A 36 30.91 -3.35 -2.10
CA LEU A 36 29.45 -3.26 -2.25
C LEU A 36 28.85 -4.63 -2.53
N ASN A 37 29.50 -5.44 -3.38
CA ASN A 37 29.08 -6.80 -3.67
C ASN A 37 29.23 -7.72 -2.45
N LYS A 38 30.31 -7.56 -1.66
CA LYS A 38 30.47 -8.30 -0.39
C LYS A 38 29.36 -7.97 0.61
N LEU A 39 29.08 -6.68 0.79
CA LEU A 39 27.98 -6.22 1.64
C LEU A 39 26.64 -6.80 1.16
N LEU A 40 26.35 -6.72 -0.14
CA LEU A 40 25.13 -7.27 -0.73
C LEU A 40 24.97 -8.77 -0.45
N MET A 41 26.04 -9.55 -0.54
CA MET A 41 26.02 -10.97 -0.21
C MET A 41 25.68 -11.23 1.26
N GLU A 42 26.25 -10.45 2.19
CA GLU A 42 26.00 -10.61 3.63
C GLU A 42 24.56 -10.26 4.01
N ILE A 43 24.00 -9.20 3.43
CA ILE A 43 22.65 -8.73 3.75
C ILE A 43 21.54 -9.36 2.89
N TRP A 44 21.88 -10.13 1.85
CA TRP A 44 20.92 -10.63 0.86
C TRP A 44 19.83 -11.47 1.52
N MET A 45 20.18 -12.59 2.16
CA MET A 45 19.21 -13.56 2.64
C MET A 45 18.35 -13.05 3.79
N ASN A 46 18.97 -12.30 4.72
CA ASN A 46 18.31 -11.91 5.97
C ASN A 46 17.54 -10.58 5.86
N TYR A 47 17.92 -9.70 4.92
CA TYR A 47 17.34 -8.35 4.85
C TYR A 47 16.76 -8.02 3.47
N MET A 48 17.57 -8.13 2.41
CA MET A 48 17.16 -7.64 1.08
C MET A 48 16.17 -8.57 0.40
N ASN A 49 16.43 -9.88 0.39
CA ASN A 49 15.64 -10.89 -0.30
C ASN A 49 14.18 -10.91 0.19
N PRO A 50 13.86 -10.99 1.50
CA PRO A 50 12.47 -11.00 1.96
C PRO A 50 11.70 -9.73 1.56
N LYS A 51 12.32 -8.55 1.70
CA LYS A 51 11.70 -7.27 1.35
C LYS A 51 11.45 -7.15 -0.16
N LEU A 52 12.44 -7.52 -0.98
CA LEU A 52 12.32 -7.48 -2.43
C LEU A 52 11.36 -8.54 -2.96
N ALA A 53 11.33 -9.74 -2.37
CA ALA A 53 10.42 -10.81 -2.75
C ALA A 53 8.96 -10.40 -2.57
N ILE A 54 8.60 -9.82 -1.42
CA ILE A 54 7.25 -9.30 -1.16
C ILE A 54 6.89 -8.21 -2.17
N ARG A 55 7.80 -7.26 -2.40
CA ARG A 55 7.58 -6.14 -3.32
C ARG A 55 7.41 -6.61 -4.76
N PHE A 56 8.28 -7.49 -5.24
CA PHE A 56 8.23 -8.00 -6.60
C PHE A 56 7.06 -8.96 -6.82
N SER A 57 6.69 -9.76 -5.84
CA SER A 57 5.48 -10.61 -5.87
C SER A 57 4.23 -9.77 -6.18
N SER A 58 4.03 -8.67 -5.45
CA SER A 58 2.88 -7.78 -5.70
C SER A 58 2.91 -7.12 -7.09
N ILE A 59 4.10 -6.69 -7.55
CA ILE A 59 4.26 -6.10 -8.88
C ILE A 59 3.95 -7.13 -9.98
N VAL A 60 4.48 -8.34 -9.85
CA VAL A 60 4.28 -9.43 -10.80
C VAL A 60 2.81 -9.83 -10.83
N GLU A 61 2.16 -10.03 -9.69
CA GLU A 61 0.74 -10.38 -9.62
C GLU A 61 -0.14 -9.33 -10.34
N LYS A 62 0.13 -8.04 -10.10
CA LYS A 62 -0.59 -6.94 -10.76
C LYS A 62 -0.37 -6.92 -12.27
N ARG A 63 0.85 -7.15 -12.74
CA ARG A 63 1.19 -7.16 -14.18
C ARG A 63 0.62 -8.38 -14.90
N LEU A 64 0.64 -9.55 -14.26
CA LEU A 64 0.08 -10.78 -14.81
C LEU A 64 -1.45 -10.67 -14.98
N LYS A 65 -2.15 -10.00 -14.06
CA LYS A 65 -3.59 -9.69 -14.20
C LYS A 65 -3.88 -8.76 -15.40
N GLN A 66 -2.98 -7.82 -15.69
CA GLN A 66 -3.15 -6.84 -16.77
C GLN A 66 -2.79 -7.39 -18.17
N GLN A 67 -1.76 -8.23 -18.28
CA GLN A 67 -1.21 -8.71 -19.56
C GLN A 67 -1.41 -10.22 -19.77
N ARG A 68 -2.64 -10.70 -19.54
CA ARG A 68 -2.99 -12.13 -19.63
C ARG A 68 -2.84 -12.67 -21.06
N LEU A 69 -2.24 -13.86 -21.21
CA LEU A 69 -2.17 -14.58 -22.48
C LEU A 69 -3.57 -15.06 -22.90
N LYS A 70 -3.90 -15.01 -24.20
CA LYS A 70 -5.21 -15.44 -24.74
C LYS A 70 -5.54 -16.91 -24.43
N LEU A 71 -4.52 -17.75 -24.23
CA LEU A 71 -4.66 -19.18 -23.97
C LEU A 71 -4.93 -19.53 -22.50
N MET A 72 -4.96 -18.54 -21.60
CA MET A 72 -5.09 -18.75 -20.15
C MET A 72 -6.36 -18.08 -19.62
N GLU A 73 -7.24 -18.85 -18.98
CA GLU A 73 -8.44 -18.35 -18.31
C GLU A 73 -8.10 -17.68 -16.98
N LYS A 74 -7.15 -18.24 -16.23
CA LYS A 74 -6.75 -17.72 -14.92
C LYS A 74 -5.27 -17.96 -14.71
N LEU A 75 -4.60 -17.03 -14.04
CA LEU A 75 -3.21 -17.17 -13.63
C LEU A 75 -3.09 -16.69 -12.18
N GLU A 76 -2.57 -17.55 -11.32
CA GLU A 76 -2.40 -17.29 -9.89
C GLU A 76 -0.93 -17.46 -9.52
N LEU A 77 -0.40 -16.53 -8.75
CA LEU A 77 0.92 -16.63 -8.15
C LEU A 77 0.78 -17.39 -6.82
N GLN A 78 1.48 -18.52 -6.68
CA GLN A 78 1.43 -19.34 -5.46
C GLN A 78 2.67 -19.14 -4.59
N GLU A 79 3.85 -19.11 -5.20
CA GLU A 79 5.13 -18.99 -4.51
C GLU A 79 6.02 -17.98 -5.22
N PHE A 80 6.80 -17.24 -4.44
CA PHE A 80 7.71 -16.22 -4.96
C PHE A 80 9.01 -16.18 -4.14
N SER A 81 10.10 -16.63 -4.74
CA SER A 81 11.46 -16.59 -4.20
C SER A 81 12.43 -16.08 -5.27
N LEU A 82 13.35 -15.19 -4.90
CA LEU A 82 14.36 -14.61 -5.81
C LEU A 82 15.65 -15.44 -5.89
N GLY A 83 15.77 -16.51 -5.10
CA GLY A 83 16.98 -17.31 -4.98
C GLY A 83 17.99 -16.74 -3.97
N SER A 84 19.09 -17.46 -3.77
CA SER A 84 20.12 -17.14 -2.77
C SER A 84 21.21 -16.20 -3.29
N CYS A 85 21.31 -16.02 -4.60
CA CYS A 85 22.33 -15.18 -5.23
C CYS A 85 21.86 -13.73 -5.42
N PRO A 86 22.53 -12.72 -4.82
CA PRO A 86 22.23 -11.31 -5.09
C PRO A 86 22.73 -10.88 -6.49
N PRO A 87 22.21 -9.75 -7.01
CA PRO A 87 22.79 -9.11 -8.19
C PRO A 87 24.20 -8.59 -7.91
N SER A 88 25.08 -8.73 -8.88
CA SER A 88 26.41 -8.14 -8.89
C SER A 88 26.37 -6.75 -9.51
N LEU A 89 27.01 -5.80 -8.83
CA LEU A 89 27.05 -4.39 -9.18
C LEU A 89 28.50 -3.97 -9.46
N GLY A 90 28.75 -3.38 -10.63
CA GLY A 90 30.04 -2.75 -10.94
C GLY A 90 31.22 -3.70 -11.08
N LEU A 91 30.99 -4.95 -11.52
CA LEU A 91 32.06 -5.94 -11.72
C LEU A 91 33.13 -5.43 -12.71
N HIS A 92 32.68 -4.80 -13.80
CA HIS A 92 33.55 -4.16 -14.79
C HIS A 92 33.92 -2.71 -14.41
N GLY A 93 33.77 -2.36 -13.14
CA GLY A 93 34.03 -1.05 -12.55
C GLY A 93 32.86 -0.08 -12.64
N THR A 94 32.99 1.00 -11.88
CA THR A 94 31.99 2.04 -11.67
C THR A 94 32.63 3.39 -11.93
N ARG A 95 31.86 4.37 -12.41
CA ARG A 95 32.37 5.72 -12.61
C ARG A 95 31.30 6.74 -12.33
N TRP A 96 31.70 7.92 -11.90
CA TRP A 96 30.86 9.09 -11.83
C TRP A 96 31.05 9.93 -13.08
N SER A 97 29.97 10.55 -13.53
CA SER A 97 29.99 11.60 -14.52
C SER A 97 29.19 12.79 -14.00
N THR A 98 29.61 14.00 -14.35
CA THR A 98 28.93 15.24 -14.01
C THR A 98 28.41 15.89 -15.28
N SER A 99 27.09 16.11 -15.34
CA SER A 99 26.44 16.87 -16.42
C SER A 99 25.71 18.05 -15.79
N GLY A 100 26.21 19.27 -16.01
CA GLY A 100 25.79 20.44 -15.25
C GLY A 100 25.99 20.23 -13.74
N ASP A 101 24.94 20.49 -12.95
CA ASP A 101 24.95 20.28 -11.49
C ASP A 101 24.68 18.82 -11.06
N GLN A 102 24.47 17.92 -12.02
CA GLN A 102 24.02 16.55 -11.75
C GLN A 102 25.18 15.57 -11.73
N ARG A 103 25.23 14.77 -10.67
CA ARG A 103 26.16 13.64 -10.54
C ARG A 103 25.42 12.36 -10.94
N ILE A 104 26.03 11.60 -11.83
CA ILE A 104 25.47 10.35 -12.37
C ILE A 104 26.52 9.27 -12.18
N MET A 105 26.21 8.24 -11.40
CA MET A 105 27.03 7.03 -11.27
C MET A 105 26.59 6.04 -12.34
N HIS A 106 27.56 5.55 -13.12
CA HIS A 106 27.41 4.47 -14.08
C HIS A 106 27.91 3.18 -13.45
N LEU A 107 27.07 2.15 -13.49
CA LEU A 107 27.26 0.90 -12.76
C LEU A 107 26.76 -0.28 -13.59
N GLY A 108 27.66 -1.20 -13.96
CA GLY A 108 27.25 -2.46 -14.57
C GLY A 108 26.36 -3.26 -13.61
N PHE A 109 25.25 -3.80 -14.11
CA PHE A 109 24.31 -4.65 -13.37
C PHE A 109 24.29 -6.03 -14.01
N ASP A 110 24.55 -7.07 -13.21
CA ASP A 110 24.54 -8.46 -13.66
C ASP A 110 23.90 -9.33 -12.57
N TRP A 111 22.77 -9.96 -12.87
CA TRP A 111 22.07 -10.85 -11.95
C TRP A 111 21.80 -12.19 -12.64
N ASP A 112 22.60 -13.21 -12.32
CA ASP A 112 22.43 -14.60 -12.75
C ASP A 112 21.98 -15.46 -11.55
N SER A 113 20.68 -15.69 -11.44
CA SER A 113 20.07 -16.54 -10.40
C SER A 113 19.59 -17.86 -11.01
N LYS A 114 20.04 -19.00 -10.46
CA LYS A 114 19.74 -20.37 -10.94
C LYS A 114 18.89 -21.18 -9.97
N ASP A 115 18.62 -20.64 -8.80
CA ASP A 115 17.85 -21.24 -7.71
C ASP A 115 16.61 -20.40 -7.36
N MET A 116 16.23 -19.48 -8.25
CA MET A 116 14.98 -18.75 -8.17
C MET A 116 13.79 -19.72 -8.22
N SER A 117 12.70 -19.44 -7.50
CA SER A 117 11.48 -20.25 -7.59
C SER A 117 10.25 -19.34 -7.59
N ILE A 118 9.62 -19.19 -8.76
CA ILE A 118 8.34 -18.49 -8.90
C ILE A 118 7.33 -19.50 -9.44
N LEU A 119 6.39 -19.93 -8.60
CA LEU A 119 5.36 -20.89 -8.96
C LEU A 119 4.08 -20.17 -9.37
N LEU A 120 3.70 -20.35 -10.63
CA LEU A 120 2.46 -19.87 -11.21
C LEU A 120 1.52 -21.04 -11.50
N LEU A 121 0.28 -20.95 -11.04
CA LEU A 121 -0.79 -21.87 -11.40
C LEU A 121 -1.66 -21.26 -12.50
N ALA A 122 -1.69 -21.91 -13.65
CA ALA A 122 -2.44 -21.48 -14.82
C ALA A 122 -3.65 -22.37 -15.06
N LYS A 123 -4.83 -21.78 -15.25
CA LYS A 123 -5.99 -22.47 -15.80
C LYS A 123 -6.05 -22.22 -17.31
N LEU A 124 -5.98 -23.28 -18.11
CA LEU A 124 -5.91 -23.20 -19.57
C LEU A 124 -7.30 -23.06 -20.19
N ALA A 125 -7.39 -22.22 -21.23
CA ALA A 125 -8.60 -22.04 -22.04
C ALA A 125 -8.74 -23.15 -23.09
N LYS A 126 -9.92 -23.25 -23.73
CA LYS A 126 -10.15 -24.21 -24.82
C LYS A 126 -9.17 -23.91 -25.97
N PRO A 127 -8.48 -24.92 -26.55
CA PRO A 127 -8.76 -26.37 -26.45
C PRO A 127 -7.95 -27.13 -25.39
N LEU A 128 -6.96 -26.51 -24.73
CA LEU A 128 -5.98 -27.17 -23.86
C LEU A 128 -6.51 -27.57 -22.47
N MET A 129 -7.75 -27.20 -22.12
CA MET A 129 -8.54 -27.58 -20.92
C MET A 129 -7.75 -28.28 -19.80
N GLY A 130 -7.41 -27.56 -18.73
CA GLY A 130 -6.69 -28.13 -17.58
C GLY A 130 -6.02 -27.08 -16.71
N THR A 131 -5.27 -27.53 -15.70
CA THR A 131 -4.38 -26.69 -14.89
C THR A 131 -2.92 -27.01 -15.20
N ALA A 132 -2.12 -25.98 -15.48
CA ALA A 132 -0.69 -26.09 -15.72
C ALA A 132 0.08 -25.41 -14.59
N ARG A 133 1.13 -26.07 -14.10
CA ARG A 133 2.08 -25.49 -13.14
C ARG A 133 3.28 -24.96 -13.93
N ILE A 134 3.51 -23.67 -13.86
CA ILE A 134 4.62 -22.98 -14.50
C ILE A 134 5.58 -22.56 -13.40
N VAL A 135 6.82 -23.03 -13.44
CA VAL A 135 7.86 -22.72 -12.46
C VAL A 135 8.94 -21.93 -13.17
N ILE A 136 9.18 -20.70 -12.73
CA ILE A 136 10.34 -19.93 -13.18
C ILE A 136 11.49 -20.28 -12.26
N ASN A 137 12.53 -20.91 -12.81
CA ASN A 137 13.64 -21.48 -12.04
C ASN A 137 14.97 -20.72 -12.18
N SER A 138 15.08 -19.84 -13.18
CA SER A 138 16.28 -19.03 -13.39
C SER A 138 15.96 -17.70 -14.03
N LEU A 139 16.78 -16.70 -13.70
CA LEU A 139 16.69 -15.34 -14.20
C LEU A 139 18.12 -14.82 -14.42
N HIS A 140 18.39 -14.38 -15.64
CA HIS A 140 19.61 -13.67 -15.98
C HIS A 140 19.25 -12.28 -16.51
N ILE A 141 19.73 -11.24 -15.84
CA ILE A 141 19.56 -9.84 -16.24
C ILE A 141 20.92 -9.17 -16.30
N LYS A 142 21.26 -8.59 -17.46
CA LYS A 142 22.53 -7.87 -17.65
C LYS A 142 22.31 -6.54 -18.35
N GLY A 143 22.87 -5.46 -17.81
CA GLY A 143 22.78 -4.13 -18.41
C GLY A 143 23.54 -3.06 -17.64
N GLU A 144 23.53 -1.84 -18.14
CA GLU A 144 24.18 -0.69 -17.50
C GLU A 144 23.15 0.15 -16.73
N LEU A 145 23.37 0.33 -15.43
CA LEU A 145 22.54 1.14 -14.54
C LEU A 145 23.12 2.55 -14.38
N LEU A 146 22.22 3.52 -14.35
CA LEU A 146 22.48 4.89 -13.94
C LEU A 146 21.88 5.12 -12.54
N LEU A 147 22.67 5.67 -11.62
CA LEU A 147 22.23 6.10 -10.30
C LEU A 147 22.49 7.59 -10.15
N MET A 148 21.46 8.35 -9.77
CA MET A 148 21.48 9.80 -9.77
C MET A 148 20.95 10.29 -8.43
N PRO A 149 21.84 10.66 -7.48
CA PRO A 149 21.40 11.28 -6.22
C PRO A 149 20.72 12.62 -6.49
N VAL A 150 19.59 12.84 -5.84
CA VAL A 150 18.78 14.07 -5.92
C VAL A 150 18.39 14.52 -4.53
N LEU A 151 17.94 15.76 -4.39
CA LEU A 151 17.49 16.33 -3.11
C LEU A 151 18.55 16.21 -2.00
N ASP A 152 19.80 16.52 -2.35
CA ASP A 152 20.98 16.41 -1.47
C ASP A 152 21.21 14.99 -0.92
N GLY A 153 20.87 13.97 -1.72
CA GLY A 153 21.05 12.57 -1.36
C GLY A 153 19.85 11.95 -0.65
N ARG A 154 18.77 12.69 -0.37
CA ARG A 154 17.54 12.14 0.22
C ARG A 154 16.78 11.19 -0.71
N ALA A 155 17.04 11.24 -2.01
CA ALA A 155 16.55 10.24 -2.94
C ALA A 155 17.57 9.94 -4.02
N VAL A 156 17.44 8.76 -4.62
CA VAL A 156 18.23 8.27 -5.74
C VAL A 156 17.29 7.91 -6.87
N LEU A 157 17.47 8.57 -8.02
CA LEU A 157 16.84 8.13 -9.25
C LEU A 157 17.69 7.05 -9.92
N TYR A 158 17.02 6.07 -10.52
CA TYR A 158 17.69 4.97 -11.19
C TYR A 158 16.97 4.52 -12.47
N SER A 159 17.77 4.11 -13.45
CA SER A 159 17.34 3.63 -14.77
C SER A 159 18.43 2.80 -15.43
N PHE A 160 18.05 1.99 -16.40
CA PHE A 160 19.00 1.39 -17.34
C PHE A 160 19.25 2.32 -18.52
N VAL A 161 20.50 2.37 -18.99
CA VAL A 161 20.90 3.14 -20.17
C VAL A 161 20.17 2.66 -21.42
N SER A 162 20.00 1.34 -21.56
CA SER A 162 19.33 0.68 -22.67
C SER A 162 18.52 -0.51 -22.19
N ILE A 163 17.79 -1.17 -23.09
CA ILE A 163 17.10 -2.43 -22.77
C ILE A 163 18.14 -3.46 -22.29
N PRO A 164 18.05 -3.96 -21.04
CA PRO A 164 18.98 -4.97 -20.56
C PRO A 164 18.70 -6.30 -21.24
N GLU A 165 19.72 -7.14 -21.31
CA GLU A 165 19.57 -8.53 -21.70
C GLU A 165 18.81 -9.28 -20.60
N VAL A 166 17.71 -9.96 -20.97
CA VAL A 166 16.88 -10.72 -20.04
C VAL A 166 16.70 -12.14 -20.56
N ARG A 167 17.07 -13.13 -19.75
CA ARG A 167 16.81 -14.55 -20.02
C ARG A 167 16.08 -15.15 -18.82
N ILE A 168 15.00 -15.89 -19.09
CA ILE A 168 14.14 -16.47 -18.06
C ILE A 168 14.01 -17.97 -18.34
N GLY A 169 14.48 -18.81 -17.42
CA GLY A 169 14.28 -20.26 -17.47
C GLY A 169 12.94 -20.65 -16.86
N VAL A 170 12.21 -21.49 -17.59
CA VAL A 170 10.85 -21.92 -17.23
C VAL A 170 10.80 -23.44 -17.29
N ALA A 171 10.29 -24.05 -16.23
CA ALA A 171 9.97 -25.46 -16.14
C ALA A 171 8.45 -25.65 -16.00
N PHE A 172 7.93 -26.75 -16.56
CA PHE A 172 6.50 -27.08 -16.50
C PHE A 172 6.30 -28.33 -15.66
N GLY A 173 5.41 -28.26 -14.67
CA GLY A 173 5.05 -29.38 -13.81
C GLY A 173 3.73 -30.02 -14.23
N SER A 174 3.66 -31.36 -14.16
CA SER A 174 2.40 -32.10 -14.33
C SER A 174 1.55 -31.94 -13.06
N GLY A 175 0.34 -31.39 -13.21
CA GLY A 175 -0.64 -31.33 -12.12
C GLY A 175 -1.23 -32.72 -11.88
N GLY A 176 -1.26 -33.18 -10.64
CA GLY A 176 -1.82 -34.48 -10.27
C GLY A 176 -3.28 -34.63 -10.71
N SER A 177 -3.58 -35.82 -11.21
CA SER A 177 -4.84 -36.29 -11.84
C SER A 177 -5.11 -35.76 -13.26
N GLN A 178 -4.88 -36.65 -14.23
CA GLN A 178 -5.04 -36.55 -15.68
C GLN A 178 -3.80 -36.05 -16.44
N SER A 179 -3.21 -37.01 -17.14
CA SER A 179 -2.10 -36.94 -18.08
C SER A 179 -2.33 -35.87 -19.15
N LEU A 180 -1.75 -34.70 -18.95
CA LEU A 180 -1.19 -33.93 -20.05
C LEU A 180 0.34 -34.08 -19.95
N PRO A 181 1.04 -34.42 -21.04
CA PRO A 181 2.50 -34.47 -21.03
C PRO A 181 3.05 -33.12 -20.58
N ALA A 182 4.27 -33.10 -20.06
CA ALA A 182 5.07 -31.89 -19.78
C ALA A 182 5.32 -31.11 -21.09
N THR A 183 4.24 -30.62 -21.68
CA THR A 183 4.25 -29.87 -22.92
C THR A 183 4.69 -28.48 -22.52
N GLU A 184 5.84 -28.07 -23.03
CA GLU A 184 6.18 -26.66 -23.09
C GLU A 184 4.99 -25.94 -23.70
N LEU A 185 4.25 -25.18 -22.89
CA LEU A 185 3.21 -24.31 -23.42
C LEU A 185 3.91 -23.35 -24.39
N PRO A 186 3.69 -23.45 -25.71
CA PRO A 186 4.53 -22.75 -26.66
C PRO A 186 4.43 -21.25 -26.44
N GLY A 187 5.58 -20.61 -26.27
CA GLY A 187 5.67 -19.16 -26.12
C GLY A 187 5.41 -18.61 -24.72
N VAL A 188 5.29 -19.43 -23.66
CA VAL A 188 5.20 -18.90 -22.28
C VAL A 188 6.49 -18.21 -21.85
N SER A 189 7.66 -18.79 -22.13
CA SER A 189 8.96 -18.16 -21.82
C SER A 189 9.12 -16.83 -22.58
N SER A 190 8.85 -16.81 -23.90
CA SER A 190 8.94 -15.59 -24.70
C SER A 190 7.91 -14.53 -24.27
N TRP A 191 6.71 -14.95 -23.86
CA TRP A 191 5.73 -14.05 -23.28
C TRP A 191 6.19 -13.46 -21.94
N LEU A 192 6.74 -14.26 -21.02
CA LEU A 192 7.26 -13.78 -19.73
C LEU A 192 8.38 -12.76 -19.94
N VAL A 193 9.33 -13.06 -20.83
CA VAL A 193 10.41 -12.13 -21.21
C VAL A 193 9.80 -10.85 -21.79
N LYS A 194 8.81 -10.94 -22.68
CA LYS A 194 8.14 -9.77 -23.25
C LYS A 194 7.44 -8.92 -22.18
N VAL A 195 6.68 -9.53 -21.28
CA VAL A 195 6.00 -8.82 -20.17
C VAL A 195 7.01 -8.08 -19.30
N PHE A 196 8.13 -8.75 -18.99
CA PHE A 196 9.21 -8.17 -18.18
C PHE A 196 9.88 -7.00 -18.90
N THR A 197 10.35 -7.22 -20.14
CA THR A 197 11.01 -6.19 -20.96
C THR A 197 10.09 -4.99 -21.24
N ASP A 198 8.83 -5.22 -21.60
CA ASP A 198 7.85 -4.15 -21.81
C ASP A 198 7.63 -3.33 -20.52
N THR A 199 7.72 -3.98 -19.35
CA THR A 199 7.62 -3.31 -18.05
C THR A 199 8.85 -2.45 -17.78
N LEU A 200 10.06 -2.95 -18.08
CA LEU A 200 11.29 -2.16 -17.94
C LEU A 200 11.29 -0.94 -18.86
N VAL A 201 10.95 -1.11 -20.15
CA VAL A 201 10.89 -0.04 -21.15
C VAL A 201 9.94 1.08 -20.73
N LYS A 202 8.82 0.72 -20.10
CA LYS A 202 7.82 1.68 -19.64
C LYS A 202 8.17 2.35 -18.32
N THR A 203 9.15 1.85 -17.56
CA THR A 203 9.32 2.30 -16.17
C THR A 203 10.73 2.73 -15.77
N MET A 204 11.78 2.08 -16.28
CA MET A 204 13.14 2.24 -15.79
C MET A 204 14.21 2.13 -16.90
N ILE A 205 13.88 2.47 -18.14
CA ILE A 205 14.84 2.61 -19.24
C ILE A 205 14.86 4.08 -19.66
N GLU A 206 16.05 4.64 -19.86
CA GLU A 206 16.23 6.05 -20.22
C GLU A 206 15.31 6.49 -21.37
N PRO A 207 14.67 7.66 -21.24
CA PRO A 207 14.84 8.67 -20.18
C PRO A 207 13.98 8.40 -18.92
N ARG A 208 13.24 7.27 -18.86
CA ARG A 208 12.32 6.97 -17.76
C ARG A 208 13.07 6.46 -16.54
N ARG A 209 12.97 7.21 -15.45
CA ARG A 209 13.63 6.90 -14.17
C ARG A 209 12.63 6.53 -13.07
N ARG A 210 13.03 5.58 -12.23
CA ARG A 210 12.38 5.28 -10.94
C ARG A 210 13.07 6.04 -9.83
N CYS A 211 12.34 6.26 -8.73
CA CYS A 211 12.83 6.99 -7.57
C CYS A 211 12.83 6.07 -6.33
N PHE A 212 14.00 5.94 -5.73
CA PHE A 212 14.17 5.37 -4.40
C PHE A 212 14.47 6.51 -3.42
N SER A 213 13.50 6.81 -2.56
CA SER A 213 13.69 7.77 -1.46
C SER A 213 14.34 7.04 -0.30
N LEU A 214 15.41 7.60 0.27
CA LEU A 214 16.00 7.09 1.49
C LEU A 214 15.12 7.56 2.66
N PRO A 215 14.41 6.66 3.36
CA PRO A 215 13.59 7.08 4.49
C PRO A 215 14.52 7.53 5.64
N ALA A 216 14.20 8.66 6.26
CA ALA A 216 14.79 9.01 7.56
C ALA A 216 14.11 8.25 8.72
N VAL A 217 12.89 7.73 8.50
CA VAL A 217 12.07 6.98 9.48
C VAL A 217 11.08 6.08 8.71
N ASP A 218 10.88 4.83 9.15
CA ASP A 218 9.79 3.96 8.66
C ASP A 218 8.60 4.08 9.62
N LEU A 219 7.56 4.85 9.23
CA LEU A 219 6.36 5.03 10.04
C LEU A 219 5.42 3.81 10.05
N ARG A 220 5.75 2.71 9.36
CA ARG A 220 4.87 1.55 9.10
C ARG A 220 3.52 1.92 8.46
N LYS A 221 3.38 3.13 7.92
CA LYS A 221 2.19 3.57 7.17
C LYS A 221 2.33 3.19 5.70
N LYS A 222 1.28 2.61 5.12
CA LYS A 222 1.23 2.30 3.69
C LYS A 222 0.25 3.23 2.99
N ALA A 223 0.76 4.14 2.16
CA ALA A 223 -0.07 5.03 1.36
C ALA A 223 -0.82 4.22 0.27
N VAL A 224 -2.14 4.37 0.23
CA VAL A 224 -3.07 3.69 -0.69
C VAL A 224 -3.74 4.66 -1.68
N GLY A 225 -3.42 5.95 -1.59
CA GLY A 225 -3.89 6.97 -2.52
C GLY A 225 -3.66 8.38 -1.99
N GLY A 226 -4.08 9.39 -2.75
CA GLY A 226 -3.95 10.79 -2.33
C GLY A 226 -4.73 11.75 -3.21
N ILE A 227 -4.97 12.96 -2.71
CA ILE A 227 -5.62 14.05 -3.44
C ILE A 227 -4.58 15.07 -3.85
N VAL A 228 -4.50 15.37 -5.15
CA VAL A 228 -3.48 16.25 -5.72
C VAL A 228 -4.15 17.35 -6.54
N TYR A 229 -3.85 18.59 -6.22
CA TYR A 229 -4.25 19.75 -6.99
C TYR A 229 -3.15 20.04 -8.01
N VAL A 230 -3.53 20.07 -9.27
CA VAL A 230 -2.64 20.32 -10.40
C VAL A 230 -3.05 21.62 -11.07
N SER A 231 -2.21 22.64 -10.94
CA SER A 231 -2.40 23.93 -11.60
C SER A 231 -1.48 24.03 -12.81
N VAL A 232 -2.05 24.06 -14.01
CA VAL A 232 -1.33 24.33 -15.25
C VAL A 232 -1.26 25.84 -15.42
N ILE A 233 -0.09 26.42 -15.17
CA ILE A 233 0.09 27.88 -15.11
C ILE A 233 0.31 28.43 -16.52
N SER A 234 1.43 28.08 -17.13
CA SER A 234 1.84 28.65 -18.43
C SER A 234 2.80 27.75 -19.17
N ALA A 235 2.92 27.95 -20.47
CA ALA A 235 4.02 27.43 -21.27
C ALA A 235 4.82 28.58 -21.85
N SER A 236 6.09 28.33 -22.15
CA SER A 236 6.97 29.31 -22.79
C SER A 236 7.70 28.71 -23.99
N LYS A 237 8.13 29.57 -24.92
CA LYS A 237 8.92 29.19 -26.10
C LYS A 237 8.24 28.15 -27.01
N LEU A 238 6.90 28.19 -27.11
CA LEU A 238 6.18 27.35 -28.06
C LEU A 238 6.31 27.92 -29.47
N SER A 239 6.84 27.14 -30.40
CA SER A 239 6.86 27.50 -31.82
C SER A 239 6.53 26.30 -32.70
N ARG A 240 5.77 26.56 -33.77
CA ARG A 240 5.24 25.48 -34.63
C ARG A 240 6.36 24.73 -35.38
N SER A 241 7.47 25.42 -35.66
CA SER A 241 8.65 24.87 -36.33
C SER A 241 9.50 23.97 -35.43
N ASN A 242 9.52 24.23 -34.12
CA ASN A 242 10.38 23.48 -33.19
C ASN A 242 9.65 22.26 -32.61
N LEU A 243 8.32 22.33 -32.47
CA LEU A 243 7.46 21.25 -31.93
C LEU A 243 7.24 20.09 -32.90
N ARG A 244 7.47 20.27 -34.21
CA ARG A 244 7.24 19.24 -35.23
C ARG A 244 8.58 18.78 -35.79
N GLY A 245 9.03 17.57 -35.43
CA GLY A 245 10.27 16.96 -35.92
C GLY A 245 10.29 16.57 -37.42
N SER A 246 9.70 17.38 -38.31
CA SER A 246 9.69 17.14 -39.76
C SER A 246 10.72 18.04 -40.46
N PRO A 247 11.55 17.54 -41.38
CA PRO A 247 12.44 18.39 -42.16
C PRO A 247 11.62 19.33 -43.07
N PRO A 248 12.11 20.56 -43.33
CA PRO A 248 11.38 21.51 -44.15
C PRO A 248 11.20 20.94 -45.56
N ARG A 249 9.95 20.77 -46.01
CA ARG A 249 9.66 20.48 -47.42
C ARG A 249 10.12 21.68 -48.24
N ARG A 250 11.22 21.53 -48.99
CA ARG A 250 11.57 22.45 -50.07
C ARG A 250 10.50 22.33 -51.16
N VAL A 251 9.65 23.36 -51.27
CA VAL A 251 8.90 23.63 -52.49
C VAL A 251 9.61 24.80 -53.16
N ASN A 252 9.89 24.64 -54.46
CA ASN A 252 10.66 25.57 -55.27
C ASN A 252 10.12 27.01 -55.19
N GLY A 253 11.01 27.95 -54.88
CA GLY A 253 10.94 29.32 -55.37
C GLY A 253 9.78 30.18 -54.84
N SER A 254 9.71 30.41 -53.55
CA SER A 254 9.27 31.70 -52.98
C SER A 254 9.69 31.77 -51.52
N PHE A 255 10.11 32.95 -51.06
CA PHE A 255 10.39 33.20 -49.65
C PHE A 255 9.13 32.87 -48.85
N ILE A 256 9.14 31.78 -48.09
CA ILE A 256 8.06 31.48 -47.15
C ILE A 256 8.24 32.45 -45.99
N GLU A 257 7.43 33.50 -45.99
CA GLU A 257 7.20 34.36 -44.83
C GLU A 257 7.03 33.51 -43.56
N HIS A 258 7.62 33.99 -42.47
CA HIS A 258 7.37 33.49 -41.12
C HIS A 258 5.85 33.38 -40.88
N PHE A 259 5.28 32.19 -41.06
CA PHE A 259 3.89 31.93 -40.70
C PHE A 259 3.73 31.98 -39.18
N ASP A 260 3.48 33.20 -38.72
CA ASP A 260 2.93 33.66 -37.44
C ASP A 260 2.72 32.61 -36.34
N ASP A 261 3.62 32.61 -35.35
CA ASP A 261 3.35 32.11 -34.00
C ASP A 261 2.17 32.86 -33.32
N LYS A 262 1.65 33.94 -33.94
CA LYS A 262 0.44 34.69 -33.50
C LYS A 262 -0.87 33.88 -33.56
N TYR A 263 -0.93 32.79 -34.33
CA TYR A 263 -2.15 31.99 -34.48
C TYR A 263 -2.11 30.62 -33.81
N LEU A 264 -1.04 30.30 -33.05
CA LEU A 264 -0.99 29.09 -32.23
C LEU A 264 -2.05 29.17 -31.14
N GLN A 265 -3.05 28.30 -31.20
CA GLN A 265 -4.09 28.18 -30.17
C GLN A 265 -3.89 26.85 -29.45
N THR A 266 -3.49 26.90 -28.18
CA THR A 266 -3.04 25.70 -27.47
C THR A 266 -3.82 25.45 -26.20
N PHE A 267 -3.96 24.18 -25.85
CA PHE A 267 -4.48 23.73 -24.56
C PHE A 267 -3.68 22.53 -24.08
N VAL A 268 -3.73 22.29 -22.77
CA VAL A 268 -3.05 21.17 -22.13
C VAL A 268 -4.11 20.19 -21.63
N GLU A 269 -3.93 18.92 -22.00
CA GLU A 269 -4.65 17.79 -21.40
C GLU A 269 -3.81 17.19 -20.28
N VAL A 270 -4.33 17.20 -19.07
CA VAL A 270 -3.71 16.67 -17.86
C VAL A 270 -4.28 15.29 -17.58
N GLU A 271 -3.42 14.29 -17.46
CA GLU A 271 -3.79 12.89 -17.21
C GLU A 271 -3.11 12.40 -15.92
N LEU A 272 -3.91 11.89 -14.97
CA LEU A 272 -3.42 11.16 -13.80
C LEU A 272 -4.17 9.83 -13.68
N GLY A 273 -3.48 8.72 -13.97
CA GLY A 273 -4.07 7.39 -13.96
C GLY A 273 -5.13 7.24 -15.08
N HIS A 274 -6.41 7.29 -14.70
CA HIS A 274 -7.53 7.21 -15.66
C HIS A 274 -8.32 8.52 -15.76
N LEU A 275 -7.93 9.52 -14.99
CA LEU A 275 -8.56 10.82 -14.93
C LEU A 275 -7.89 11.76 -15.92
N THR A 276 -8.69 12.42 -16.76
CA THR A 276 -8.20 13.40 -17.73
C THR A 276 -8.95 14.73 -17.56
N ARG A 277 -8.22 15.84 -17.66
CA ARG A 277 -8.75 17.21 -17.61
C ARG A 277 -8.11 18.04 -18.71
N ARG A 278 -8.79 19.10 -19.14
CA ARG A 278 -8.31 19.99 -20.20
C ARG A 278 -8.39 21.43 -19.74
N THR A 279 -7.36 22.19 -20.05
CA THR A 279 -7.38 23.65 -19.90
C THR A 279 -8.23 24.29 -20.99
N ASP A 280 -8.55 25.57 -20.79
CA ASP A 280 -9.08 26.40 -21.88
C ASP A 280 -8.06 26.52 -23.02
N VAL A 281 -8.55 26.87 -24.21
CA VAL A 281 -7.70 27.17 -25.36
C VAL A 281 -7.17 28.59 -25.23
N ARG A 282 -5.85 28.77 -25.34
CA ARG A 282 -5.18 30.07 -25.23
C ARG A 282 -4.27 30.33 -26.43
N PRO A 283 -4.34 31.53 -27.03
CA PRO A 283 -3.48 31.88 -28.15
C PRO A 283 -2.07 32.29 -27.71
N GLY A 284 -1.09 32.12 -28.61
CA GLY A 284 0.26 32.66 -28.50
C GLY A 284 1.34 31.62 -28.18
N SER A 285 2.59 32.06 -28.27
CA SER A 285 3.80 31.26 -28.00
C SER A 285 4.14 31.13 -26.51
N ASN A 286 3.53 31.97 -25.66
CA ASN A 286 3.68 31.96 -24.21
C ASN A 286 2.30 31.99 -23.51
N PRO A 287 1.44 30.98 -23.73
CA PRO A 287 0.09 30.95 -23.19
C PRO A 287 0.10 30.85 -21.66
N ARG A 288 -0.83 31.54 -20.99
CA ARG A 288 -1.19 31.32 -19.58
C ARG A 288 -2.60 30.76 -19.49
N TRP A 289 -2.75 29.63 -18.80
CA TRP A 289 -4.02 28.96 -18.62
C TRP A 289 -4.58 29.14 -17.21
N ASP A 290 -3.69 29.18 -16.20
CA ASP A 290 -4.04 29.31 -14.78
C ASP A 290 -5.18 28.37 -14.33
N SER A 291 -5.24 27.19 -14.94
CA SER A 291 -6.31 26.22 -14.73
C SER A 291 -5.91 25.23 -13.65
N THR A 292 -6.75 25.05 -12.64
CA THR A 292 -6.49 24.14 -11.52
C THR A 292 -7.46 22.97 -11.52
N PHE A 293 -6.93 21.77 -11.39
CA PHE A 293 -7.70 20.54 -11.40
C PHE A 293 -7.47 19.74 -10.12
N ASN A 294 -8.56 19.25 -9.53
CA ASN A 294 -8.51 18.31 -8.42
C ASN A 294 -8.38 16.88 -8.98
N MET A 295 -7.28 16.20 -8.68
CA MET A 295 -6.93 14.88 -9.19
C MET A 295 -6.82 13.85 -8.06
N PHE A 296 -7.21 12.60 -8.34
CA PHE A 296 -7.15 11.51 -7.38
C PHE A 296 -6.08 10.49 -7.76
N LEU A 297 -5.27 10.11 -6.79
CA LEU A 297 -4.23 9.10 -6.90
C LEU A 297 -4.65 7.84 -6.14
N HIS A 298 -4.45 6.67 -6.76
CA HIS A 298 -4.89 5.37 -6.21
C HIS A 298 -3.76 4.52 -5.59
N GLU A 299 -2.53 5.06 -5.53
CA GLU A 299 -1.33 4.34 -5.12
C GLU A 299 -0.37 5.30 -4.41
N GLU A 300 0.67 4.78 -3.75
CA GLU A 300 1.79 5.55 -3.18
C GLU A 300 2.65 6.30 -4.22
N THR A 301 2.47 5.99 -5.51
CA THR A 301 3.18 6.66 -6.62
C THR A 301 2.23 7.06 -7.73
N GLY A 302 2.47 8.21 -8.34
CA GLY A 302 1.69 8.76 -9.45
C GLY A 302 2.56 9.21 -10.62
N THR A 303 1.99 9.19 -11.82
CA THR A 303 2.59 9.79 -13.02
C THR A 303 1.55 10.70 -13.65
N LEU A 304 1.82 12.00 -13.57
CA LEU A 304 1.05 13.07 -14.18
C LEU A 304 1.60 13.28 -15.60
N ARG A 305 0.78 13.04 -16.62
CA ARG A 305 1.12 13.34 -18.01
C ARG A 305 0.43 14.61 -18.44
N LEU A 306 1.17 15.51 -19.05
CA LEU A 306 0.63 16.74 -19.61
C LEU A 306 0.86 16.73 -21.11
N HIS A 307 -0.22 16.63 -21.88
CA HIS A 307 -0.20 16.58 -23.34
C HIS A 307 -0.59 17.95 -23.88
N LEU A 308 0.29 18.55 -24.68
CA LEU A 308 0.05 19.83 -25.35
C LEU A 308 -0.56 19.57 -26.72
N TYR A 309 -1.68 20.23 -26.99
CA TYR A 309 -2.37 20.18 -28.27
C TYR A 309 -2.50 21.57 -28.88
N ASN A 310 -2.49 21.60 -30.21
CA ASN A 310 -2.89 22.76 -31.01
C ASN A 310 -4.31 22.57 -31.52
N CYS A 311 -5.10 23.64 -31.47
CA CYS A 311 -6.47 23.72 -31.95
C CYS A 311 -6.52 24.75 -33.09
N PRO A 312 -6.26 24.34 -34.35
CA PRO A 312 -6.35 25.25 -35.48
C PRO A 312 -7.77 25.83 -35.59
N PRO A 313 -7.92 27.14 -35.87
CA PRO A 313 -9.24 27.71 -36.14
C PRO A 313 -9.88 26.94 -37.31
N ASN A 314 -11.13 26.51 -37.12
CA ASN A 314 -11.95 25.74 -38.08
C ASN A 314 -11.58 24.25 -38.29
N SER A 315 -10.70 23.66 -37.46
CA SER A 315 -10.45 22.21 -37.47
C SER A 315 -11.23 21.50 -36.36
N VAL A 316 -11.88 20.39 -36.69
CA VAL A 316 -12.50 19.48 -35.68
C VAL A 316 -11.45 18.58 -35.02
N LYS A 317 -10.25 18.47 -35.61
CA LYS A 317 -9.15 17.66 -35.11
C LYS A 317 -8.10 18.52 -34.42
N TYR A 318 -7.74 18.12 -33.20
CA TYR A 318 -6.62 18.67 -32.45
C TYR A 318 -5.32 18.02 -32.90
N ASP A 319 -4.30 18.83 -33.12
CA ASP A 319 -2.96 18.37 -33.45
C ASP A 319 -2.18 18.16 -32.16
N TYR A 320 -1.72 16.93 -31.89
CA TYR A 320 -0.78 16.69 -30.80
C TYR A 320 0.55 17.37 -31.11
N LEU A 321 1.06 18.15 -30.15
CA LEU A 321 2.33 18.87 -30.29
C LEU A 321 3.44 18.16 -29.52
N ALA A 322 3.27 18.00 -28.21
CA ALA A 322 4.29 17.43 -27.34
C ALA A 322 3.70 17.00 -26.00
N SER A 323 4.49 16.34 -25.15
CA SER A 323 4.07 16.00 -23.78
C SER A 323 5.23 16.07 -22.80
N CYS A 324 4.91 16.21 -21.51
CA CYS A 324 5.87 16.03 -20.43
C CYS A 324 5.26 15.20 -19.29
N GLU A 325 6.12 14.46 -18.58
CA GLU A 325 5.71 13.65 -17.43
C GLU A 325 6.30 14.21 -16.12
N ILE A 326 5.44 14.36 -15.10
CA ILE A 326 5.85 14.60 -13.72
C ILE A 326 5.46 13.41 -12.87
N LYS A 327 6.42 12.79 -12.21
CA LYS A 327 6.20 11.68 -11.30
C LYS A 327 6.19 12.19 -9.88
N MET A 328 5.39 11.53 -9.04
CA MET A 328 5.28 11.84 -7.62
C MET A 328 5.26 10.56 -6.80
N LYS A 329 5.76 10.64 -5.57
CA LYS A 329 5.84 9.50 -4.66
C LYS A 329 5.72 9.96 -3.20
N TYR A 330 4.90 9.25 -2.44
CA TYR A 330 4.87 9.32 -0.99
C TYR A 330 6.18 8.80 -0.39
N VAL A 331 6.70 9.50 0.60
CA VAL A 331 7.88 9.10 1.38
C VAL A 331 7.43 8.77 2.80
N ALA A 332 8.08 7.78 3.42
CA ALA A 332 7.67 7.24 4.72
C ALA A 332 7.73 8.26 5.88
N ASP A 333 8.33 9.44 5.68
CA ASP A 333 8.36 10.56 6.63
C ASP A 333 7.15 11.52 6.46
N ASP A 334 6.07 11.07 5.82
CA ASP A 334 4.88 11.84 5.44
C ASP A 334 5.11 12.95 4.39
N SER A 335 6.32 13.04 3.81
CA SER A 335 6.63 13.98 2.74
C SER A 335 6.29 13.43 1.35
N THR A 336 6.33 14.31 0.34
CA THR A 336 6.14 13.94 -1.08
C THR A 336 7.32 14.37 -1.93
N THR A 337 7.85 13.43 -2.72
CA THR A 337 8.89 13.71 -3.71
C THR A 337 8.29 13.81 -5.10
N PHE A 338 8.61 14.88 -5.83
CA PHE A 338 8.25 15.09 -7.22
C PHE A 338 9.51 15.05 -8.10
N TRP A 339 9.43 14.43 -9.26
CA TRP A 339 10.51 14.48 -10.24
C TRP A 339 10.02 14.41 -11.68
N ALA A 340 10.77 15.06 -12.57
CA ALA A 340 10.55 15.08 -14.02
C ALA A 340 11.90 15.00 -14.75
N ILE A 341 11.84 14.72 -16.06
CA ILE A 341 13.01 14.77 -16.93
C ILE A 341 13.23 16.23 -17.33
N GLY A 342 14.43 16.74 -17.06
CA GLY A 342 14.87 18.08 -17.42
C GLY A 342 15.52 18.15 -18.81
N PRO A 343 15.99 19.34 -19.21
CA PRO A 343 16.69 19.53 -20.49
C PRO A 343 17.91 18.61 -20.58
N ASP A 344 18.25 18.15 -21.80
CA ASP A 344 19.39 17.26 -22.05
C ASP A 344 19.38 15.96 -21.22
N SER A 345 18.19 15.43 -20.95
CA SER A 345 17.99 14.27 -20.06
C SER A 345 18.44 14.54 -18.62
N GLY A 346 18.47 15.79 -18.17
CA GLY A 346 18.67 16.14 -16.77
C GLY A 346 17.52 15.67 -15.88
N VAL A 347 17.64 15.92 -14.58
CA VAL A 347 16.59 15.68 -13.56
C VAL A 347 16.08 16.99 -12.99
N ILE A 348 14.76 17.15 -12.91
CA ILE A 348 14.14 18.19 -12.10
C ILE A 348 13.49 17.48 -10.92
N ALA A 349 13.98 17.69 -9.70
CA ALA A 349 13.41 17.07 -8.49
C ALA A 349 13.05 18.15 -7.47
N LYS A 350 11.89 17.98 -6.82
CA LYS A 350 11.39 18.85 -5.76
C LYS A 350 10.82 18.00 -4.62
N HIS A 351 10.79 18.58 -3.43
CA HIS A 351 10.36 17.90 -2.22
C HIS A 351 9.37 18.77 -1.45
N ALA A 352 8.22 18.19 -1.11
CA ALA A 352 7.22 18.79 -0.25
C ALA A 352 7.28 18.09 1.12
N GLU A 353 7.79 18.79 2.13
CA GLU A 353 7.94 18.26 3.50
C GLU A 353 6.60 17.92 4.15
N ILE A 354 5.54 18.66 3.79
CA ILE A 354 4.20 18.50 4.33
C ILE A 354 3.15 18.57 3.22
N CYS A 355 2.02 17.90 3.43
CA CYS A 355 0.82 18.09 2.64
C CYS A 355 0.37 19.57 2.70
N GLY A 356 -0.17 20.06 1.59
CA GLY A 356 -0.57 21.46 1.41
C GLY A 356 0.54 22.39 0.95
N LYS A 357 1.82 21.99 1.02
CA LYS A 357 2.94 22.78 0.48
C LYS A 357 2.85 22.86 -1.03
N GLU A 358 2.99 24.07 -1.55
CA GLU A 358 2.97 24.33 -2.97
C GLU A 358 4.33 24.06 -3.60
N VAL A 359 4.34 23.27 -4.67
CA VAL A 359 5.56 22.93 -5.42
C VAL A 359 5.39 23.37 -6.87
N GLU A 360 6.16 24.38 -7.27
CA GLU A 360 6.24 24.82 -8.65
C GLU A 360 7.38 24.09 -9.39
N MET A 361 7.08 23.61 -10.60
CA MET A 361 8.00 22.91 -11.47
C MET A 361 7.91 23.47 -12.89
N VAL A 362 9.07 23.76 -13.48
CA VAL A 362 9.21 24.11 -14.90
C VAL A 362 9.80 22.89 -15.60
N VAL A 363 9.03 22.28 -16.50
CA VAL A 363 9.37 20.99 -17.12
C VAL A 363 9.41 21.13 -18.64
N PRO A 364 10.49 20.74 -19.31
CA PRO A 364 10.57 20.76 -20.77
C PRO A 364 9.68 19.69 -21.40
N PHE A 365 9.23 19.94 -22.64
CA PHE A 365 8.52 18.94 -23.41
C PHE A 365 9.46 17.84 -23.95
N GLU A 366 9.01 16.59 -23.92
CA GLU A 366 9.77 15.44 -24.39
C GLU A 366 9.93 15.47 -25.92
N GLY A 367 11.16 15.27 -26.41
CA GLY A 367 11.44 15.10 -27.84
C GLY A 367 11.42 16.38 -28.68
N VAL A 368 11.42 17.56 -28.04
CA VAL A 368 11.34 18.88 -28.69
C VAL A 368 12.56 19.72 -28.32
N THR A 369 13.07 20.52 -29.27
CA THR A 369 14.26 21.37 -29.07
C THR A 369 14.00 22.62 -28.22
N SER A 370 12.75 23.04 -28.08
CA SER A 370 12.35 24.20 -27.26
C SER A 370 10.91 24.08 -26.76
N GLY A 371 10.68 24.50 -25.52
CA GLY A 371 9.35 24.60 -24.94
C GLY A 371 9.32 24.04 -23.52
N GLU A 372 8.85 24.85 -22.58
CA GLU A 372 8.79 24.49 -21.16
C GLU A 372 7.39 24.77 -20.62
N LEU A 373 6.90 23.88 -19.76
CA LEU A 373 5.60 23.97 -19.09
C LEU A 373 5.81 24.24 -17.60
N THR A 374 5.17 25.29 -17.10
CA THR A 374 5.14 25.63 -15.68
C THR A 374 3.89 25.04 -15.04
N VAL A 375 4.10 24.14 -14.07
CA VAL A 375 3.05 23.43 -13.35
C VAL A 375 3.25 23.64 -11.85
N LYS A 376 2.17 23.92 -11.14
CA LYS A 376 2.14 23.98 -9.68
C LYS A 376 1.35 22.81 -9.13
N LEU A 377 1.95 22.10 -8.17
CA LEU A 377 1.43 20.87 -7.58
C LEU A 377 1.25 21.05 -6.09
N VAL A 378 0.10 20.60 -5.58
CA VAL A 378 -0.20 20.58 -4.14
C VAL A 378 -0.83 19.24 -3.79
N VAL A 379 -0.13 18.37 -3.06
CA VAL A 379 -0.79 17.21 -2.44
C VAL A 379 -1.56 17.70 -1.22
N LYS A 380 -2.88 17.59 -1.22
CA LYS A 380 -3.70 18.01 -0.07
C LYS A 380 -3.70 16.97 1.04
N GLU A 381 -3.80 15.69 0.67
CA GLU A 381 -3.84 14.59 1.62
C GLU A 381 -3.32 13.30 0.99
N TRP A 382 -2.65 12.48 1.79
CA TRP A 382 -2.45 11.06 1.52
C TRP A 382 -3.46 10.23 2.31
N LEU A 383 -3.80 9.10 1.75
CA LEU A 383 -4.71 8.11 2.30
C LEU A 383 -3.88 6.89 2.67
N PHE A 384 -4.08 6.35 3.87
CA PHE A 384 -3.32 5.22 4.39
C PHE A 384 -4.18 3.98 4.58
N SER A 385 -3.58 2.80 4.48
CA SER A 385 -4.29 1.52 4.62
C SER A 385 -4.89 1.28 6.01
N ASP A 386 -4.37 1.95 7.04
CA ASP A 386 -4.89 1.94 8.42
C ASP A 386 -6.03 2.94 8.65
N GLY A 387 -6.33 3.77 7.64
CA GLY A 387 -7.32 4.84 7.71
C GLY A 387 -6.89 6.10 8.43
N SER A 388 -5.61 6.23 8.75
CA SER A 388 -5.04 7.51 9.15
C SER A 388 -5.07 8.51 7.98
N HIS A 389 -5.04 9.80 8.31
CA HIS A 389 -4.88 10.91 7.36
C HIS A 389 -3.57 11.65 7.67
N SER A 390 -2.98 12.29 6.66
CA SER A 390 -1.84 13.20 6.86
C SER A 390 -2.28 14.47 7.62
N LEU A 391 -2.36 14.41 8.95
CA LEU A 391 -2.60 15.57 9.81
C LEU A 391 -1.32 15.94 10.57
N ASN A 392 -1.01 17.23 10.58
CA ASN A 392 0.05 17.82 11.40
C ASN A 392 -0.34 17.71 12.89
N ASN A 393 -0.05 16.57 13.52
CA ASN A 393 0.44 16.45 14.91
C ASN A 393 0.52 14.98 15.34
N VAL A 394 1.46 14.77 16.25
CA VAL A 394 2.04 13.52 16.74
C VAL A 394 1.04 12.51 17.34
N SER A 395 1.40 11.24 17.18
CA SER A 395 0.95 10.01 17.86
C SER A 395 -0.43 9.43 17.52
N SER A 396 -0.40 8.35 16.73
CA SER A 396 -1.33 7.22 16.86
C SER A 396 -0.67 5.96 16.29
N GLN A 397 0.15 5.28 17.07
CA GLN A 397 0.55 3.90 16.80
C GLN A 397 -0.45 2.97 17.50
N LYS A 398 -1.11 2.12 16.72
CA LYS A 398 -1.67 0.86 17.23
C LYS A 398 -1.33 -0.30 16.30
N SER A 399 -1.11 -1.41 16.99
CA SER A 399 -0.34 -2.60 16.66
C SER A 399 -0.84 -3.45 15.50
N ILE A 400 0.12 -3.98 14.74
CA ILE A 400 -0.01 -4.99 13.70
C ILE A 400 0.27 -6.38 14.30
N TYR A 401 -0.62 -7.33 14.08
CA TYR A 401 -0.22 -8.71 13.77
C TYR A 401 -0.98 -9.17 12.53
N GLY A 402 -0.24 -9.47 11.46
CA GLY A 402 -0.72 -10.35 10.38
C GLY A 402 -0.76 -11.79 10.91
N SER A 403 -1.39 -12.78 10.28
CA SER A 403 -1.94 -12.96 8.94
C SER A 403 -2.64 -14.31 8.94
N SER A 404 -3.67 -14.54 8.11
CA SER A 404 -3.77 -15.75 7.26
C SER A 404 -5.10 -15.82 6.50
N ASN A 405 -5.01 -16.24 5.25
CA ASN A 405 -6.11 -16.56 4.35
C ASN A 405 -7.10 -17.57 4.97
N ILE A 406 -8.40 -17.28 4.92
CA ILE A 406 -9.55 -18.18 4.65
C ILE A 406 -10.83 -17.31 4.49
N LEU A 407 -11.73 -17.74 3.63
CA LEU A 407 -12.84 -17.01 2.99
C LEU A 407 -13.95 -16.43 3.92
N SER A 408 -14.42 -15.23 3.52
CA SER A 408 -15.82 -14.71 3.55
C SER A 408 -16.29 -13.81 4.70
N ARG A 409 -16.54 -12.52 4.36
CA ARG A 409 -17.21 -11.42 5.10
C ARG A 409 -16.47 -10.88 6.33
N THR A 410 -16.10 -9.60 6.30
CA THR A 410 -15.53 -8.87 7.46
C THR A 410 -16.55 -8.54 8.54
N GLY A 411 -17.85 -8.76 8.28
CA GLY A 411 -18.94 -8.38 9.19
C GLY A 411 -19.20 -6.86 9.26
N ARG A 412 -18.54 -6.08 8.39
CA ARG A 412 -18.69 -4.62 8.30
C ARG A 412 -19.57 -4.25 7.10
N LYS A 413 -20.38 -3.21 7.27
CA LYS A 413 -21.16 -2.56 6.22
C LYS A 413 -20.50 -1.24 5.85
N ILE A 414 -20.47 -0.93 4.56
CA ILE A 414 -20.02 0.35 4.03
C ILE A 414 -21.26 1.15 3.66
N ASN A 415 -21.43 2.26 4.37
CA ASN A 415 -22.44 3.27 4.07
C ASN A 415 -21.84 4.29 3.11
N VAL A 416 -22.45 4.45 1.94
CA VAL A 416 -22.06 5.45 0.93
C VAL A 416 -23.22 6.40 0.75
N ALA A 417 -23.05 7.67 1.12
CA ALA A 417 -23.98 8.74 0.81
C ALA A 417 -23.51 9.51 -0.43
N VAL A 418 -24.33 9.53 -1.48
CA VAL A 418 -24.15 10.43 -2.63
C VAL A 418 -24.86 11.73 -2.30
N MET A 419 -24.09 12.78 -2.02
CA MET A 419 -24.61 14.05 -1.54
C MET A 419 -25.03 14.94 -2.71
N GLU A 420 -24.06 15.34 -3.53
CA GLU A 420 -24.27 16.31 -4.61
C GLU A 420 -23.33 16.08 -5.79
N GLY A 421 -23.71 16.60 -6.95
CA GLY A 421 -22.88 16.66 -8.15
C GLY A 421 -22.64 18.11 -8.57
N LYS A 422 -21.47 18.38 -9.14
CA LYS A 422 -21.09 19.70 -9.65
C LYS A 422 -20.60 19.61 -11.09
N GLY A 423 -21.14 20.45 -11.97
CA GLY A 423 -20.67 20.58 -13.35
C GLY A 423 -20.88 19.31 -14.19
N LEU A 424 -21.97 18.59 -13.96
CA LEU A 424 -22.36 17.40 -14.73
C LEU A 424 -23.01 17.86 -16.04
N ILE A 425 -22.36 17.54 -17.17
CA ILE A 425 -22.78 17.99 -18.49
C ILE A 425 -22.92 16.77 -19.41
N SER A 426 -24.10 16.61 -20.02
CA SER A 426 -24.37 15.67 -21.12
C SER A 426 -23.73 16.17 -22.42
N LYS A 427 -23.38 15.29 -23.37
CA LYS A 427 -22.68 15.73 -24.59
C LYS A 427 -23.59 16.45 -25.58
N GLU A 428 -24.91 16.44 -25.37
CA GLU A 428 -25.85 17.10 -26.27
C GLU A 428 -26.14 18.56 -25.89
N ARG A 429 -26.28 19.42 -26.91
CA ARG A 429 -26.61 20.85 -26.81
C ARG A 429 -28.04 21.14 -26.33
N SER A 430 -28.81 20.14 -25.93
CA SER A 430 -30.26 20.21 -25.70
C SER A 430 -30.66 20.74 -24.30
N GLY A 431 -29.71 21.02 -23.41
CA GLY A 431 -29.94 21.81 -22.20
C GLY A 431 -30.74 21.13 -21.07
N LYS A 432 -31.25 19.91 -21.28
CA LYS A 432 -31.92 19.11 -20.23
C LYS A 432 -31.00 17.98 -19.76
N CYS A 433 -30.30 18.23 -18.66
CA CYS A 433 -29.46 17.23 -18.01
C CYS A 433 -30.25 16.61 -16.86
N ASP A 434 -30.59 15.34 -16.98
CA ASP A 434 -31.35 14.59 -15.98
C ASP A 434 -30.42 13.54 -15.33
N PRO A 435 -29.44 13.94 -14.49
CA PRO A 435 -28.40 13.02 -14.05
C PRO A 435 -28.86 12.06 -12.95
N TYR A 436 -28.32 10.84 -13.01
CA TYR A 436 -28.34 9.88 -11.91
C TYR A 436 -26.99 9.14 -11.81
N VAL A 437 -26.73 8.52 -10.66
CA VAL A 437 -25.46 7.85 -10.35
C VAL A 437 -25.71 6.38 -10.05
N LYS A 438 -24.98 5.50 -10.74
CA LYS A 438 -24.89 4.07 -10.44
C LYS A 438 -23.63 3.80 -9.62
N LEU A 439 -23.81 3.23 -8.43
CA LEU A 439 -22.76 2.74 -7.55
C LEU A 439 -22.64 1.23 -7.71
N GLN A 440 -21.42 0.74 -7.96
CA GLN A 440 -21.12 -0.67 -8.06
C GLN A 440 -19.99 -1.03 -7.10
N TYR A 441 -20.27 -1.95 -6.18
CA TYR A 441 -19.28 -2.52 -5.27
C TYR A 441 -19.35 -4.04 -5.33
N GLY A 442 -18.26 -4.68 -5.77
CA GLY A 442 -18.26 -6.08 -6.15
C GLY A 442 -19.33 -6.42 -7.19
N LYS A 443 -20.28 -7.28 -6.80
CA LYS A 443 -21.43 -7.68 -7.64
C LYS A 443 -22.68 -6.84 -7.41
N VAL A 444 -22.71 -6.03 -6.35
CA VAL A 444 -23.88 -5.23 -5.97
C VAL A 444 -23.89 -3.94 -6.78
N LEU A 445 -25.03 -3.63 -7.40
CA LEU A 445 -25.27 -2.41 -8.16
C LEU A 445 -26.47 -1.68 -7.57
N GLN A 446 -26.29 -0.44 -7.16
CA GLN A 446 -27.35 0.44 -6.66
C GLN A 446 -27.35 1.75 -7.46
N LYS A 447 -28.50 2.42 -7.60
CA LYS A 447 -28.61 3.68 -8.36
C LYS A 447 -29.34 4.76 -7.57
N THR A 448 -28.97 6.00 -7.79
CA THR A 448 -29.69 7.15 -7.23
C THR A 448 -30.99 7.41 -7.98
N ARG A 449 -31.84 8.25 -7.37
CA ARG A 449 -32.90 8.94 -8.12
C ARG A 449 -32.31 9.83 -9.21
N THR A 450 -33.06 10.03 -10.28
CA THR A 450 -32.77 11.02 -11.30
C THR A 450 -33.05 12.41 -10.75
N ALA A 451 -32.12 13.33 -10.97
CA ALA A 451 -32.27 14.74 -10.67
C ALA A 451 -32.41 15.53 -11.99
N HIS A 452 -32.86 16.78 -11.94
CA HIS A 452 -33.12 17.62 -13.12
C HIS A 452 -32.25 18.89 -13.11
N SER A 453 -30.95 18.72 -12.93
CA SER A 453 -29.98 19.83 -12.83
C SER A 453 -28.57 19.34 -13.12
N SER A 454 -27.73 20.20 -13.71
CA SER A 454 -26.29 19.97 -13.88
C SER A 454 -25.48 20.05 -12.58
N ASN A 455 -26.10 20.56 -11.50
CA ASN A 455 -25.57 20.55 -10.14
C ASN A 455 -26.61 19.91 -9.19
N PRO A 456 -26.85 18.59 -9.29
CA PRO A 456 -27.92 17.92 -8.58
C PRO A 456 -27.59 17.70 -7.10
N LEU A 457 -28.62 17.74 -6.24
CA LEU A 457 -28.55 17.36 -4.83
C LEU A 457 -29.32 16.04 -4.64
N TRP A 458 -28.61 14.94 -4.39
CA TRP A 458 -29.24 13.64 -4.17
C TRP A 458 -29.47 13.36 -2.70
N ASN A 459 -28.46 13.55 -1.84
CA ASN A 459 -28.49 13.18 -0.42
C ASN A 459 -29.04 11.76 -0.18
N GLN A 460 -28.60 10.79 -1.00
CA GLN A 460 -29.07 9.42 -0.93
C GLN A 460 -28.00 8.49 -0.34
N LYS A 461 -28.40 7.67 0.63
CA LYS A 461 -27.53 6.71 1.32
C LYS A 461 -27.74 5.30 0.77
N PHE A 462 -26.64 4.58 0.61
CA PHE A 462 -26.58 3.23 0.09
C PHE A 462 -25.72 2.40 1.04
N GLU A 463 -26.10 1.14 1.22
CA GLU A 463 -25.43 0.21 2.13
C GLU A 463 -24.87 -0.97 1.33
N PHE A 464 -23.61 -1.30 1.58
CA PHE A 464 -22.91 -2.40 0.94
C PHE A 464 -22.25 -3.29 1.98
N ASP A 465 -22.36 -4.62 1.83
CA ASP A 465 -21.52 -5.55 2.59
C ASP A 465 -20.06 -5.40 2.13
N GLU A 466 -19.10 -5.21 3.03
CA GLU A 466 -17.68 -5.11 2.66
C GLU A 466 -17.15 -6.45 2.10
N ILE A 467 -16.48 -6.40 0.95
CA ILE A 467 -15.93 -7.56 0.23
C ILE A 467 -14.42 -7.37 0.06
N LEU A 468 -13.63 -8.36 0.47
CA LEU A 468 -12.15 -8.30 0.41
C LEU A 468 -11.55 -8.34 -1.02
N ASP A 469 -12.31 -8.81 -2.01
CA ASP A 469 -11.85 -9.09 -3.38
C ASP A 469 -11.96 -7.86 -4.33
N ASP A 470 -12.94 -6.97 -4.12
CA ASP A 470 -13.07 -5.71 -4.86
C ASP A 470 -12.97 -4.54 -3.87
N ARG A 471 -11.82 -3.87 -3.85
CA ARG A 471 -11.51 -2.77 -2.90
C ARG A 471 -11.88 -1.39 -3.44
N CYS A 472 -12.49 -1.33 -4.62
CA CYS A 472 -12.82 -0.08 -5.29
C CYS A 472 -14.32 0.04 -5.52
N LEU A 473 -14.91 1.11 -5.00
CA LEU A 473 -16.26 1.53 -5.38
C LEU A 473 -16.21 2.12 -6.79
N LYS A 474 -16.92 1.50 -7.73
CA LYS A 474 -17.06 1.98 -9.12
C LYS A 474 -18.31 2.84 -9.21
N ILE A 475 -18.16 4.01 -9.78
CA ILE A 475 -19.21 5.02 -9.88
C ILE A 475 -19.40 5.32 -11.37
N LYS A 476 -20.64 5.34 -11.84
CA LYS A 476 -20.97 5.74 -13.21
C LYS A 476 -22.14 6.71 -13.17
N CYS A 477 -21.95 7.88 -13.74
CA CYS A 477 -22.98 8.89 -13.88
C CYS A 477 -23.57 8.84 -15.29
N TYR A 478 -24.88 8.95 -15.36
CA TYR A 478 -25.67 8.89 -16.59
C TYR A 478 -26.70 10.02 -16.62
N SER A 479 -27.07 10.48 -17.81
CA SER A 479 -28.25 11.31 -18.05
C SER A 479 -29.38 10.37 -18.48
N GLU A 480 -30.52 10.44 -17.81
CA GLU A 480 -31.70 9.66 -18.20
C GLU A 480 -32.28 10.25 -19.50
N GLU A 481 -32.38 9.41 -20.54
CA GLU A 481 -32.87 9.80 -21.85
C GLU A 481 -33.88 8.77 -22.40
N ILE A 482 -34.79 9.24 -23.25
CA ILE A 482 -35.89 8.44 -23.79
C ILE A 482 -35.37 7.27 -24.66
N PHE A 483 -34.20 7.41 -25.28
CA PHE A 483 -33.63 6.44 -26.24
C PHE A 483 -32.31 5.80 -25.81
N GLY A 484 -32.11 5.67 -24.50
CA GLY A 484 -30.97 4.98 -23.90
C GLY A 484 -30.02 5.96 -23.22
N ASP A 485 -29.70 5.68 -21.95
CA ASP A 485 -29.01 6.61 -21.07
C ASP A 485 -27.62 7.03 -21.59
N GLU A 486 -27.38 8.33 -21.67
CA GLU A 486 -26.09 8.87 -22.04
C GLU A 486 -25.12 8.82 -20.86
N SER A 487 -23.88 8.35 -21.08
CA SER A 487 -22.87 8.35 -20.02
C SER A 487 -22.26 9.75 -19.83
N ILE A 488 -22.52 10.34 -18.67
CA ILE A 488 -21.94 11.62 -18.22
C ILE A 488 -20.51 11.43 -17.72
N GLY A 489 -20.16 10.27 -17.16
CA GLY A 489 -18.78 10.00 -16.71
C GLY A 489 -18.69 8.83 -15.75
N SER A 490 -17.48 8.47 -15.33
CA SER A 490 -17.26 7.38 -14.37
C SER A 490 -16.17 7.72 -13.38
N ALA A 491 -16.21 7.22 -12.16
CA ALA A 491 -15.13 7.37 -11.19
C ALA A 491 -14.88 6.07 -10.44
N ARG A 492 -13.73 5.99 -9.77
CA ARG A 492 -13.38 4.92 -8.85
C ARG A 492 -12.93 5.52 -7.54
N VAL A 493 -13.29 4.89 -6.44
CA VAL A 493 -12.87 5.30 -5.09
C VAL A 493 -12.28 4.07 -4.39
N ASN A 494 -11.06 4.19 -3.88
CA ASN A 494 -10.46 3.15 -3.05
C ASN A 494 -11.10 3.21 -1.65
N LEU A 495 -11.62 2.06 -1.21
CA LEU A 495 -12.27 1.88 0.09
C LEU A 495 -11.33 1.25 1.14
N GLU A 496 -10.08 0.96 0.77
CA GLU A 496 -9.06 0.49 1.73
C GLU A 496 -8.71 1.59 2.73
N GLY A 497 -8.59 1.23 4.01
CA GLY A 497 -8.32 2.18 5.10
C GLY A 497 -9.55 2.96 5.59
N LEU A 498 -10.76 2.41 5.56
CA LEU A 498 -11.89 3.03 6.27
C LEU A 498 -11.85 2.62 7.75
N MET A 499 -11.86 3.61 8.65
CA MET A 499 -12.02 3.38 10.09
C MET A 499 -13.50 3.31 10.48
N GLU A 500 -13.83 2.43 11.42
CA GLU A 500 -15.21 2.25 11.89
C GLU A 500 -15.72 3.52 12.59
N GLY A 501 -16.92 3.96 12.19
CA GLY A 501 -17.57 5.17 12.73
C GLY A 501 -16.97 6.50 12.29
N PHE A 502 -15.98 6.51 11.39
CA PHE A 502 -15.46 7.74 10.78
C PHE A 502 -16.07 7.97 9.40
N ILE A 503 -16.55 9.20 9.17
CA ILE A 503 -17.14 9.61 7.88
C ILE A 503 -16.08 10.27 7.03
N ARG A 504 -15.81 9.68 5.87
CA ARG A 504 -14.93 10.23 4.84
C ARG A 504 -15.73 11.03 3.83
N ASP A 505 -15.64 12.37 3.90
CA ASP A 505 -16.30 13.30 2.97
C ASP A 505 -15.32 13.76 1.88
N ILE A 506 -15.58 13.37 0.62
CA ILE A 506 -14.67 13.58 -0.51
C ILE A 506 -15.39 14.08 -1.76
N TRP A 507 -14.71 14.94 -2.52
CA TRP A 507 -15.09 15.30 -3.88
C TRP A 507 -14.35 14.42 -4.87
N VAL A 508 -15.11 13.63 -5.65
CA VAL A 508 -14.61 12.67 -6.60
C VAL A 508 -14.81 13.19 -8.03
N PRO A 509 -13.73 13.54 -8.73
CA PRO A 509 -13.79 13.98 -10.12
C PRO A 509 -14.13 12.82 -11.07
N LEU A 510 -15.03 13.06 -12.03
CA LEU A 510 -15.41 12.06 -13.04
C LEU A 510 -14.31 11.90 -14.12
N GLU A 511 -13.95 10.66 -14.42
CA GLU A 511 -13.05 10.22 -15.49
C GLU A 511 -13.68 10.41 -16.87
N LYS A 512 -12.82 10.67 -17.88
CA LYS A 512 -13.18 10.79 -19.31
C LYS A 512 -14.14 11.93 -19.66
N VAL A 513 -14.24 12.93 -18.79
CA VAL A 513 -15.00 14.18 -19.03
C VAL A 513 -14.22 15.41 -18.61
N ASN A 514 -14.52 16.55 -19.25
CA ASN A 514 -13.83 17.80 -19.00
C ASN A 514 -14.23 18.44 -17.66
N THR A 515 -15.50 18.26 -17.28
CA THR A 515 -16.10 18.80 -16.05
C THR A 515 -16.94 17.72 -15.39
N GLY A 516 -17.15 17.82 -14.08
CA GLY A 516 -17.97 16.87 -13.33
C GLY A 516 -17.26 16.35 -12.09
N GLU A 517 -17.84 16.63 -10.93
CA GLU A 517 -17.39 16.14 -9.63
C GLU A 517 -18.60 15.65 -8.82
N LEU A 518 -18.41 14.62 -8.00
CA LEU A 518 -19.42 14.07 -7.11
C LEU A 518 -18.93 14.14 -5.67
N ARG A 519 -19.74 14.68 -4.77
CA ARG A 519 -19.45 14.64 -3.34
C ARG A 519 -20.02 13.39 -2.70
N LEU A 520 -19.17 12.61 -2.06
CA LEU A 520 -19.51 11.36 -1.39
C LEU A 520 -19.13 11.42 0.09
N GLN A 521 -19.98 10.87 0.94
CA GLN A 521 -19.65 10.57 2.33
C GLN A 521 -19.63 9.05 2.51
N ILE A 522 -18.51 8.50 2.95
CA ILE A 522 -18.28 7.05 3.05
C ILE A 522 -17.93 6.70 4.49
N GLU A 523 -18.60 5.72 5.07
CA GLU A 523 -18.41 5.28 6.45
C GLU A 523 -18.44 3.75 6.53
N ALA A 524 -17.56 3.16 7.36
CA ALA A 524 -17.63 1.74 7.72
C ALA A 524 -18.35 1.58 9.08
N VAL A 525 -19.35 0.71 9.14
CA VAL A 525 -20.17 0.47 10.34
C VAL A 525 -20.22 -1.04 10.65
N GLN A 526 -20.10 -1.40 11.92
CA GLN A 526 -20.25 -2.78 12.39
C GLN A 526 -21.73 -3.15 12.47
N VAL A 527 -22.08 -4.35 11.98
CA VAL A 527 -23.45 -4.87 12.12
C VAL A 527 -23.66 -5.33 13.55
N ASN A 528 -24.25 -4.49 14.39
CA ASN A 528 -24.84 -4.94 15.65
C ASN A 528 -26.19 -5.57 15.31
N ASP A 529 -26.34 -6.88 15.52
CA ASP A 529 -27.63 -7.58 15.40
C ASP A 529 -28.59 -7.03 16.47
N SER A 530 -29.27 -5.94 16.12
CA SER A 530 -30.11 -5.14 17.00
C SER A 530 -31.57 -5.40 16.71
N GLU A 531 -32.00 -6.67 16.70
CA GLU A 531 -33.43 -7.01 16.78
C GLU A 531 -33.62 -8.27 17.63
N GLY A 532 -33.84 -8.07 18.92
CA GLY A 532 -34.26 -9.13 19.83
C GLY A 532 -34.01 -8.82 21.29
N SER A 533 -35.11 -8.63 22.03
CA SER A 533 -35.24 -8.83 23.48
C SER A 533 -35.06 -7.63 24.42
N ARG A 534 -36.25 -7.17 24.84
CA ARG A 534 -36.60 -6.49 26.08
C ARG A 534 -35.86 -7.04 27.30
N GLY A 535 -35.40 -6.12 28.15
CA GLY A 535 -35.41 -6.20 29.61
C GLY A 535 -34.60 -7.33 30.27
N SER A 536 -33.39 -7.02 30.73
CA SER A 536 -32.88 -7.53 32.00
C SER A 536 -31.78 -6.64 32.55
N MET A 537 -31.57 -6.73 33.86
CA MET A 537 -30.89 -5.77 34.73
C MET A 537 -29.43 -5.49 34.39
N SER A 538 -29.10 -4.21 34.51
CA SER A 538 -27.78 -3.59 34.58
C SER A 538 -26.82 -4.33 35.54
N GLY A 539 -25.75 -4.89 34.98
CA GLY A 539 -24.49 -5.20 35.64
C GLY A 539 -23.37 -5.07 34.62
N SER A 540 -22.46 -4.11 34.81
CA SER A 540 -21.36 -3.83 33.88
C SER A 540 -20.36 -5.00 33.90
N PHE A 541 -20.45 -5.90 32.93
CA PHE A 541 -19.51 -7.01 32.76
C PHE A 541 -18.38 -6.61 31.79
N ASN A 542 -17.44 -5.77 32.25
CA ASN A 542 -16.21 -5.45 31.52
C ASN A 542 -15.13 -6.52 31.75
N GLY A 543 -15.34 -7.74 31.23
CA GLY A 543 -14.41 -8.86 31.39
C GLY A 543 -14.39 -9.82 30.20
N TRP A 544 -13.52 -10.83 30.28
CA TRP A 544 -13.36 -11.89 29.27
C TRP A 544 -13.42 -13.25 29.95
N ILE A 545 -14.01 -14.23 29.28
CA ILE A 545 -13.99 -15.62 29.69
C ILE A 545 -12.96 -16.34 28.85
N GLU A 546 -11.97 -16.92 29.51
CA GLU A 546 -11.00 -17.82 28.90
C GLU A 546 -11.42 -19.26 29.26
N LEU A 547 -11.81 -20.04 28.26
CA LEU A 547 -12.15 -21.46 28.39
C LEU A 547 -11.07 -22.31 27.73
N VAL A 548 -10.40 -23.16 28.49
CA VAL A 548 -9.48 -24.19 28.01
C VAL A 548 -10.20 -25.53 28.01
N LEU A 549 -10.38 -26.12 26.84
CA LEU A 549 -10.86 -27.49 26.67
C LEU A 549 -9.65 -28.42 26.67
N VAL A 550 -9.46 -29.15 27.78
CA VAL A 550 -8.25 -29.95 28.01
C VAL A 550 -8.41 -31.32 27.35
N GLU A 551 -9.35 -32.13 27.84
CA GLU A 551 -9.56 -33.50 27.40
C GLU A 551 -10.98 -33.99 27.70
N ALA A 552 -11.35 -35.17 27.22
CA ALA A 552 -12.52 -35.91 27.68
C ALA A 552 -12.15 -37.38 27.86
N LYS A 553 -12.92 -38.12 28.66
CA LYS A 553 -12.69 -39.54 28.91
C LYS A 553 -14.00 -40.33 28.95
N ASP A 554 -13.90 -41.62 28.65
CA ASP A 554 -15.03 -42.59 28.65
C ASP A 554 -16.21 -42.15 27.78
N LEU A 555 -15.94 -41.51 26.64
CA LEU A 555 -16.96 -41.06 25.70
C LEU A 555 -17.69 -42.26 25.06
N ILE A 556 -18.95 -42.07 24.66
CA ILE A 556 -19.70 -43.11 23.94
C ILE A 556 -19.10 -43.34 22.54
N ALA A 557 -19.03 -44.61 22.13
CA ALA A 557 -18.63 -44.98 20.78
C ALA A 557 -19.79 -44.74 19.80
N ALA A 558 -19.59 -43.82 18.87
CA ALA A 558 -20.57 -43.49 17.83
C ALA A 558 -20.40 -44.38 16.58
N ASP A 559 -19.22 -44.99 16.38
CA ASP A 559 -18.95 -45.88 15.25
C ASP A 559 -19.23 -47.36 15.54
N LEU A 560 -19.65 -48.10 14.51
CA LEU A 560 -19.80 -49.56 14.48
C LEU A 560 -18.55 -50.37 14.89
N ARG A 561 -17.38 -49.72 14.94
CA ARG A 561 -16.09 -50.33 15.34
C ARG A 561 -15.69 -50.04 16.79
N GLY A 562 -16.52 -49.34 17.56
CA GLY A 562 -16.28 -49.07 18.99
C GLY A 562 -15.42 -47.84 19.30
N THR A 563 -15.28 -46.89 18.37
CA THR A 563 -14.56 -45.61 18.55
C THR A 563 -15.42 -44.41 18.13
N SER A 564 -14.92 -43.19 18.31
CA SER A 564 -15.54 -41.94 17.84
C SER A 564 -14.46 -40.98 17.31
N ASP A 565 -14.85 -39.99 16.51
CA ASP A 565 -14.00 -38.86 16.09
C ASP A 565 -14.44 -37.54 16.77
N PRO A 566 -14.28 -37.40 18.10
CA PRO A 566 -14.90 -36.34 18.87
C PRO A 566 -14.31 -34.95 18.64
N TYR A 567 -15.20 -33.95 18.56
CA TYR A 567 -14.91 -32.53 18.68
C TYR A 567 -15.95 -31.83 19.56
N VAL A 568 -15.57 -30.71 20.16
CA VAL A 568 -16.46 -29.93 21.05
C VAL A 568 -16.89 -28.67 20.32
N ARG A 569 -18.19 -28.42 20.26
CA ARG A 569 -18.76 -27.15 19.83
C ARG A 569 -19.18 -26.36 21.07
N VAL A 570 -18.57 -25.19 21.22
CA VAL A 570 -18.85 -24.25 22.31
C VAL A 570 -19.83 -23.20 21.83
N GLN A 571 -20.92 -23.02 22.56
CA GLN A 571 -21.92 -21.99 22.32
C GLN A 571 -21.96 -21.05 23.52
N TYR A 572 -21.74 -19.77 23.27
CA TYR A 572 -21.77 -18.71 24.27
C TYR A 572 -22.63 -17.58 23.73
N GLY A 573 -23.87 -17.48 24.20
CA GLY A 573 -24.88 -16.61 23.58
C GLY A 573 -25.09 -16.95 22.10
N SER A 574 -24.86 -15.97 21.20
CA SER A 574 -24.94 -16.16 19.74
C SER A 574 -23.64 -16.70 19.11
N LEU A 575 -22.53 -16.68 19.86
CA LEU A 575 -21.21 -17.08 19.38
C LEU A 575 -21.06 -18.60 19.39
N LYS A 576 -20.55 -19.17 18.30
CA LYS A 576 -20.29 -20.61 18.16
C LYS A 576 -18.84 -20.84 17.73
N LYS A 577 -18.06 -21.54 18.57
CA LYS A 577 -16.69 -21.97 18.27
C LYS A 577 -16.60 -23.50 18.32
N ARG A 578 -15.57 -24.10 17.73
CA ARG A 578 -15.35 -25.56 17.80
C ARG A 578 -13.88 -25.91 17.99
N THR A 579 -13.62 -27.05 18.60
CA THR A 579 -12.26 -27.60 18.71
C THR A 579 -11.83 -28.34 17.44
N LYS A 580 -10.54 -28.69 17.38
CA LYS A 580 -10.02 -29.67 16.42
C LYS A 580 -10.69 -31.04 16.64
N VAL A 581 -10.85 -31.81 15.56
CA VAL A 581 -11.36 -33.18 15.61
C VAL A 581 -10.22 -34.11 16.05
N MET A 582 -10.49 -34.98 17.01
CA MET A 582 -9.57 -36.06 17.40
C MET A 582 -10.08 -37.36 16.81
N TYR A 583 -9.23 -38.10 16.10
CA TYR A 583 -9.67 -39.27 15.35
C TYR A 583 -9.58 -40.57 16.16
N LYS A 584 -10.60 -41.43 16.05
CA LYS A 584 -10.70 -42.80 16.55
C LYS A 584 -10.33 -42.96 18.03
N THR A 585 -10.90 -42.12 18.88
CA THR A 585 -10.64 -42.14 20.32
C THR A 585 -11.89 -41.84 21.14
N LEU A 586 -12.02 -42.52 22.29
CA LEU A 586 -13.01 -42.21 23.33
C LEU A 586 -12.42 -41.38 24.48
N ASN A 587 -11.11 -41.09 24.40
CA ASN A 587 -10.38 -40.26 25.36
C ASN A 587 -9.59 -39.17 24.60
N PRO A 588 -10.26 -38.16 24.01
CA PRO A 588 -9.59 -37.12 23.23
C PRO A 588 -8.88 -36.09 24.12
N HIS A 589 -7.73 -35.59 23.66
CA HIS A 589 -7.01 -34.46 24.28
C HIS A 589 -6.92 -33.29 23.29
N TRP A 590 -7.60 -32.17 23.57
CA TRP A 590 -7.63 -31.00 22.68
C TRP A 590 -6.62 -29.94 23.05
N ASN A 591 -6.45 -29.64 24.35
CA ASN A 591 -5.63 -28.55 24.87
C ASN A 591 -5.84 -27.23 24.11
N GLN A 592 -7.10 -26.84 23.90
CA GLN A 592 -7.46 -25.68 23.08
C GLN A 592 -8.11 -24.58 23.92
N THR A 593 -7.54 -23.38 23.87
CA THR A 593 -8.07 -22.18 24.54
C THR A 593 -9.02 -21.41 23.63
N LEU A 594 -10.18 -21.03 24.15
CA LEU A 594 -11.22 -20.25 23.49
C LEU A 594 -11.61 -19.07 24.38
N GLU A 595 -11.55 -17.87 23.82
CA GLU A 595 -11.87 -16.63 24.55
C GLU A 595 -13.21 -16.04 24.10
N PHE A 596 -13.98 -15.52 25.05
CA PHE A 596 -15.26 -14.85 24.84
C PHE A 596 -15.29 -13.54 25.64
N ARG A 597 -15.95 -12.49 25.11
CA ARG A 597 -16.28 -11.32 25.94
C ARG A 597 -17.38 -11.73 26.91
N ASP A 598 -17.23 -11.41 28.20
CA ASP A 598 -18.22 -11.77 29.21
C ASP A 598 -19.48 -10.91 29.02
N ASP A 599 -20.54 -11.51 28.50
CA ASP A 599 -21.86 -10.88 28.33
C ASP A 599 -22.91 -11.47 29.29
N GLY A 600 -22.49 -12.37 30.19
CA GLY A 600 -23.35 -13.06 31.15
C GLY A 600 -24.12 -14.27 30.58
N SER A 601 -23.99 -14.59 29.29
CA SER A 601 -24.70 -15.72 28.65
C SER A 601 -24.29 -17.08 29.22
N PRO A 602 -25.15 -18.11 29.16
CA PRO A 602 -24.74 -19.47 29.51
C PRO A 602 -23.69 -19.99 28.53
N LEU A 603 -22.71 -20.74 29.05
CA LEU A 603 -21.65 -21.37 28.27
C LEU A 603 -21.96 -22.87 28.08
N GLU A 604 -22.37 -23.25 26.88
CA GLU A 604 -22.81 -24.61 26.55
C GLU A 604 -21.75 -25.33 25.70
N LEU A 605 -21.44 -26.57 26.04
CA LEU A 605 -20.50 -27.44 25.34
C LEU A 605 -21.24 -28.64 24.75
N HIS A 606 -21.11 -28.84 23.45
CA HIS A 606 -21.70 -29.95 22.71
C HIS A 606 -20.60 -30.85 22.14
N VAL A 607 -20.47 -32.08 22.63
CA VAL A 607 -19.49 -33.05 22.11
C VAL A 607 -20.12 -33.84 20.97
N LYS A 608 -19.48 -33.84 19.81
CA LYS A 608 -20.03 -34.42 18.57
C LYS A 608 -19.01 -35.27 17.84
N ASP A 609 -19.52 -36.24 17.07
CA ASP A 609 -18.71 -37.06 16.18
C ASP A 609 -18.56 -36.43 14.79
N HIS A 610 -17.37 -36.49 14.21
CA HIS A 610 -17.09 -35.91 12.88
C HIS A 610 -17.60 -36.78 11.72
N ASN A 611 -17.68 -38.11 11.90
CA ASN A 611 -17.92 -39.07 10.81
C ASN A 611 -19.29 -39.77 10.82
N ALA A 612 -20.27 -39.26 11.57
CA ALA A 612 -21.63 -39.80 11.55
C ALA A 612 -22.25 -39.71 10.15
N LEU A 613 -22.45 -40.86 9.49
CA LEU A 613 -23.12 -41.01 8.19
C LEU A 613 -24.63 -40.67 8.20
N LEU A 614 -25.14 -40.16 9.33
CA LEU A 614 -26.49 -39.61 9.54
C LEU A 614 -26.39 -38.33 10.38
N PRO A 615 -27.42 -37.44 10.44
CA PRO A 615 -27.36 -36.16 11.15
C PRO A 615 -27.04 -36.32 12.65
N THR A 616 -25.74 -36.22 12.97
CA THR A 616 -25.10 -36.11 14.30
C THR A 616 -25.77 -36.86 15.45
N TYR A 617 -25.30 -38.07 15.75
CA TYR A 617 -25.42 -38.60 17.11
C TYR A 617 -24.62 -37.66 18.04
N SER A 618 -25.30 -36.99 18.97
CA SER A 618 -24.64 -36.20 20.02
C SER A 618 -23.88 -37.18 20.93
N ILE A 619 -22.58 -36.94 21.14
CA ILE A 619 -21.76 -37.72 22.09
C ILE A 619 -22.03 -37.24 23.53
N GLY A 620 -22.75 -36.13 23.69
CA GLY A 620 -23.22 -35.60 24.97
C GLY A 620 -23.02 -34.10 25.06
N ASP A 621 -23.77 -33.46 25.96
CA ASP A 621 -23.83 -32.01 26.08
C ASP A 621 -23.65 -31.60 27.56
N CYS A 622 -23.05 -30.44 27.85
CA CYS A 622 -22.98 -29.92 29.22
C CYS A 622 -22.97 -28.39 29.26
N VAL A 623 -23.35 -27.83 30.40
CA VAL A 623 -23.35 -26.39 30.65
C VAL A 623 -22.27 -26.06 31.68
N VAL A 624 -21.47 -25.05 31.41
CA VAL A 624 -20.36 -24.61 32.26
C VAL A 624 -20.81 -23.45 33.15
N GLU A 625 -20.87 -23.70 34.45
CA GLU A 625 -21.15 -22.67 35.45
C GLU A 625 -19.90 -21.84 35.74
N TYR A 626 -19.84 -20.62 35.20
CA TYR A 626 -18.71 -19.70 35.39
C TYR A 626 -19.11 -18.40 36.11
N GLN A 627 -20.40 -18.11 36.21
CA GLN A 627 -20.93 -16.84 36.75
C GLN A 627 -20.64 -16.66 38.26
N GLY A 628 -20.45 -17.76 39.00
CA GLY A 628 -20.05 -17.74 40.41
C GLY A 628 -18.53 -17.69 40.65
N LEU A 629 -17.70 -17.62 39.60
CA LEU A 629 -16.25 -17.63 39.75
C LEU A 629 -15.69 -16.26 40.13
N PRO A 630 -14.72 -16.19 41.07
CA PRO A 630 -14.01 -14.96 41.37
C PRO A 630 -13.27 -14.41 40.14
N PRO A 631 -13.19 -13.08 39.96
CA PRO A 631 -12.38 -12.47 38.89
C PRO A 631 -10.93 -12.92 38.92
N ASN A 632 -10.33 -13.08 37.74
CA ASN A 632 -8.95 -13.51 37.48
C ASN A 632 -8.54 -14.87 38.08
N GLN A 633 -9.49 -15.64 38.62
CA GLN A 633 -9.23 -16.96 39.18
C GLN A 633 -9.63 -18.06 38.20
N MET A 634 -8.71 -18.98 37.94
CA MET A 634 -8.93 -20.16 37.10
C MET A 634 -9.62 -21.28 37.91
N SER A 635 -10.68 -21.83 37.36
CA SER A 635 -11.37 -23.03 37.88
C SER A 635 -11.10 -24.21 36.95
N ASP A 636 -10.53 -25.29 37.50
CA ASP A 636 -10.22 -26.54 36.79
C ASP A 636 -11.21 -27.63 37.25
N LYS A 637 -12.02 -28.19 36.33
CA LYS A 637 -13.11 -29.13 36.66
C LYS A 637 -13.36 -30.18 35.58
N TRP A 638 -13.74 -31.38 36.01
CA TRP A 638 -14.38 -32.40 35.17
C TRP A 638 -15.90 -32.27 35.26
N ILE A 639 -16.57 -32.27 34.11
CA ILE A 639 -18.02 -32.12 33.99
C ILE A 639 -18.58 -33.38 33.30
N PRO A 640 -19.53 -34.11 33.91
CA PRO A 640 -20.17 -35.24 33.26
C PRO A 640 -21.07 -34.78 32.12
N LEU A 641 -21.02 -35.47 30.98
CA LEU A 641 -21.86 -35.17 29.83
C LEU A 641 -23.30 -35.63 30.07
N GLN A 642 -24.26 -34.77 29.75
CA GLN A 642 -25.68 -35.03 29.87
C GLN A 642 -26.23 -35.71 28.61
N GLY A 643 -27.27 -36.51 28.76
CA GLY A 643 -27.92 -37.23 27.66
C GLY A 643 -27.22 -38.52 27.23
N VAL A 644 -26.17 -38.94 27.93
CA VAL A 644 -25.39 -40.16 27.63
C VAL A 644 -25.13 -40.99 28.89
N THR A 645 -24.85 -42.29 28.70
CA THR A 645 -24.65 -43.23 29.80
C THR A 645 -23.27 -43.15 30.44
N ARG A 646 -22.26 -42.64 29.71
CA ARG A 646 -20.86 -42.47 30.13
C ARG A 646 -20.21 -41.32 29.35
N GLY A 647 -19.23 -40.66 29.95
CA GLY A 647 -18.46 -39.58 29.33
C GLY A 647 -18.32 -38.36 30.24
N GLU A 648 -17.09 -37.89 30.43
CA GLU A 648 -16.78 -36.67 31.16
C GLU A 648 -15.84 -35.77 30.34
N ILE A 649 -16.00 -34.46 30.44
CA ILE A 649 -15.14 -33.46 29.80
C ILE A 649 -14.37 -32.64 30.84
N HIS A 650 -13.08 -32.45 30.62
CA HIS A 650 -12.17 -31.69 31.46
C HIS A 650 -11.96 -30.29 30.89
N ILE A 651 -12.27 -29.28 31.71
CA ILE A 651 -12.13 -27.89 31.33
C ILE A 651 -11.38 -27.07 32.38
N ARG A 652 -10.77 -25.97 31.93
CA ARG A 652 -10.35 -24.87 32.80
C ARG A 652 -11.03 -23.60 32.34
N ILE A 653 -11.59 -22.83 33.27
CA ILE A 653 -12.27 -21.59 32.95
C ILE A 653 -11.84 -20.46 33.88
N THR A 654 -11.51 -19.31 33.30
CA THR A 654 -11.06 -18.11 34.02
C THR A 654 -11.90 -16.92 33.59
N ARG A 655 -12.45 -16.18 34.57
CA ARG A 655 -13.16 -14.93 34.32
C ARG A 655 -12.20 -13.75 34.50
N LYS A 656 -11.57 -13.27 33.44
CA LYS A 656 -10.57 -12.19 33.49
C LYS A 656 -11.25 -10.81 33.58
N VAL A 657 -10.99 -10.06 34.64
CA VAL A 657 -11.48 -8.68 34.84
C VAL A 657 -10.27 -7.77 35.12
N PRO A 658 -10.13 -6.61 34.44
CA PRO A 658 -9.01 -5.71 34.69
C PRO A 658 -9.03 -5.16 36.14
N GLU A 659 -7.95 -5.34 36.89
CA GLU A 659 -7.84 -4.81 38.25
C GLU A 659 -7.49 -3.31 38.23
N LEU A 660 -8.37 -2.49 38.83
CA LEU A 660 -8.09 -1.08 39.12
C LEU A 660 -7.21 -0.99 40.38
N GLN A 661 -5.89 -0.87 40.21
CA GLN A 661 -4.99 -0.61 41.33
C GLN A 661 -5.00 0.88 41.68
N ALA A 662 -5.48 1.19 42.88
CA ALA A 662 -5.26 2.48 43.53
C ALA A 662 -3.85 2.50 44.15
N ARG A 663 -2.91 3.29 43.59
CA ARG A 663 -1.71 3.71 44.32
C ARG A 663 -1.03 4.97 43.74
N ASN A 664 -1.07 6.01 44.57
CA ASN A 664 -0.06 7.01 44.95
C ASN A 664 0.79 7.73 43.89
N SER A 665 0.65 9.06 43.92
CA SER A 665 1.20 10.13 43.08
C SER A 665 2.71 10.43 43.24
N LEU A 666 3.61 9.45 43.09
CA LEU A 666 5.07 9.69 43.18
C LEU A 666 5.90 9.15 41.99
N GLU A 667 5.30 8.61 40.94
CA GLU A 667 6.05 7.96 39.84
C GLU A 667 6.41 8.84 38.63
N SER A 668 5.88 10.07 38.52
CA SER A 668 6.15 10.94 37.37
C SER A 668 7.61 11.39 37.23
N ASP A 669 8.36 11.44 38.35
CA ASP A 669 9.78 11.84 38.32
C ASP A 669 10.74 10.69 38.00
N ALA A 670 10.31 9.43 38.19
CA ALA A 670 11.14 8.25 37.93
C ALA A 670 11.25 7.89 36.44
N SER A 671 10.26 8.27 35.63
CA SER A 671 10.21 7.99 34.19
C SER A 671 11.21 8.88 33.41
N LEU A 672 11.24 10.18 33.68
CA LEU A 672 12.16 11.12 33.02
C LEU A 672 13.65 10.78 33.23
N ILE A 673 13.99 10.23 34.40
CA ILE A 673 15.36 9.81 34.76
C ILE A 673 15.79 8.58 33.94
N LYS A 674 14.90 7.60 33.75
CA LYS A 674 15.19 6.39 32.96
C LYS A 674 15.41 6.70 31.47
N SER A 675 14.60 7.58 30.89
CA SER A 675 14.78 8.01 29.49
C SER A 675 16.14 8.67 29.24
N HIS A 676 16.54 9.59 30.14
CA HIS A 676 17.85 10.25 30.06
C HIS A 676 19.01 9.28 30.27
N GLN A 677 18.84 8.26 31.11
CA GLN A 677 19.85 7.24 31.37
C GLN A 677 20.10 6.35 30.14
N ILE A 678 19.04 5.84 29.50
CA ILE A 678 19.15 5.00 28.29
C ILE A 678 19.79 5.80 27.14
N SER A 679 19.36 7.04 26.94
CA SER A 679 19.91 7.91 25.88
C SER A 679 21.39 8.24 26.10
N ASN A 680 21.81 8.45 27.35
CA ASN A 680 23.22 8.64 27.69
C ASN A 680 24.05 7.36 27.47
N GLN A 681 23.53 6.18 27.82
CA GLN A 681 24.21 4.90 27.56
C GLN A 681 24.37 4.64 26.06
N MET A 682 23.33 4.91 25.27
CA MET A 682 23.35 4.81 23.81
C MET A 682 24.44 5.72 23.21
N LYS A 683 24.53 6.97 23.69
CA LYS A 683 25.53 7.94 23.23
C LYS A 683 26.96 7.50 23.55
N GLN A 684 27.20 6.93 24.73
CA GLN A 684 28.52 6.40 25.11
C GLN A 684 28.91 5.18 24.27
N LEU A 685 27.94 4.30 23.97
CA LEU A 685 28.17 3.13 23.13
C LEU A 685 28.42 3.51 21.66
N MET A 686 27.77 4.56 21.15
CA MET A 686 28.08 5.11 19.82
C MET A 686 29.50 5.68 19.73
N ILE A 687 29.97 6.36 20.79
CA ILE A 687 31.35 6.87 20.86
C ILE A 687 32.35 5.70 20.90
N LYS A 688 32.08 4.66 21.70
CA LYS A 688 32.88 3.42 21.77
C LYS A 688 32.87 2.66 20.43
N PHE A 689 31.74 2.60 19.75
CA PHE A 689 31.61 1.96 18.44
C PHE A 689 32.47 2.69 17.40
N GLN A 690 32.45 4.02 17.43
CA GLN A 690 33.27 4.85 16.54
C GLN A 690 34.78 4.69 16.80
N SER A 691 35.21 4.60 18.06
CA SER A 691 36.62 4.33 18.38
C SER A 691 37.06 2.92 17.95
N LEU A 692 36.18 1.92 18.07
CA LEU A 692 36.47 0.55 17.64
C LEU A 692 36.58 0.41 16.11
N ILE A 693 35.86 1.24 15.34
CA ILE A 693 36.02 1.33 13.88
C ILE A 693 37.41 1.89 13.53
N GLU A 694 37.86 2.91 14.26
CA GLU A 694 39.19 3.51 14.05
C GLU A 694 40.33 2.57 14.44
N GLU A 695 40.11 1.70 15.43
CA GLU A 695 41.07 0.69 15.91
C GLU A 695 41.07 -0.62 15.12
N GLY A 696 40.07 -0.86 14.26
CA GLY A 696 40.01 -2.02 13.37
C GLY A 696 39.73 -3.38 14.05
N SER A 697 39.17 -3.37 15.26
CA SER A 697 38.85 -4.58 16.04
C SER A 697 37.46 -5.15 15.67
N LEU A 698 37.43 -6.19 14.84
CA LEU A 698 36.19 -6.88 14.41
C LEU A 698 35.40 -7.52 15.56
N ASP A 699 36.09 -8.11 16.54
CA ASP A 699 35.46 -8.80 17.68
C ASP A 699 34.84 -7.81 18.68
N GLY A 700 35.54 -6.69 18.91
CA GLY A 700 35.03 -5.59 19.72
C GLY A 700 33.82 -4.91 19.08
N LEU A 701 33.81 -4.77 17.75
CA LEU A 701 32.65 -4.26 17.02
C LEU A 701 31.44 -5.18 17.15
N SER A 702 31.62 -6.49 17.03
CA SER A 702 30.51 -7.45 17.20
C SER A 702 29.90 -7.38 18.59
N THR A 703 30.72 -7.27 19.63
CA THR A 703 30.23 -7.17 21.01
C THR A 703 29.51 -5.84 21.27
N ALA A 704 30.08 -4.73 20.77
CA ALA A 704 29.43 -3.43 20.87
C ALA A 704 28.11 -3.36 20.09
N LEU A 705 27.97 -4.11 18.99
CA LEU A 705 26.73 -4.21 18.21
C LEU A 705 25.66 -5.01 18.96
N SER A 706 26.03 -6.10 19.64
CA SER A 706 25.12 -6.84 20.53
C SER A 706 24.69 -6.03 21.76
N GLU A 707 25.61 -5.27 22.37
CA GLU A 707 25.30 -4.33 23.47
C GLU A 707 24.32 -3.24 23.00
N MET A 708 24.51 -2.71 21.79
CA MET A 708 23.63 -1.71 21.17
C MET A 708 22.23 -2.26 20.91
N GLN A 709 22.14 -3.50 20.41
CA GLN A 709 20.86 -4.18 20.19
C GLN A 709 20.09 -4.39 21.51
N SER A 710 20.79 -4.75 22.60
CA SER A 710 20.14 -4.89 23.91
C SER A 710 19.62 -3.57 24.49
N LEU A 711 20.31 -2.45 24.22
CA LEU A 711 19.85 -1.12 24.62
C LEU A 711 18.66 -0.65 23.78
N GLU A 712 18.64 -1.00 22.50
CA GLU A 712 17.49 -0.77 21.62
C GLU A 712 16.25 -1.53 22.13
N ASP A 713 16.40 -2.81 22.48
CA ASP A 713 15.32 -3.61 23.05
C ASP A 713 14.78 -3.00 24.37
N MET A 714 15.67 -2.56 25.27
CA MET A 714 15.26 -1.86 26.50
C MET A 714 14.59 -0.52 26.24
N GLN A 715 15.04 0.22 25.21
CA GLN A 715 14.40 1.47 24.81
C GLN A 715 13.01 1.22 24.23
N GLU A 716 12.83 0.16 23.44
CA GLU A 716 11.55 -0.26 22.87
C GLU A 716 10.57 -0.67 23.98
N GLU A 717 11.01 -1.49 24.94
CA GLU A 717 10.20 -1.88 26.11
C GLU A 717 9.77 -0.67 26.94
N TYR A 718 10.69 0.27 27.17
CA TYR A 718 10.40 1.49 27.91
C TYR A 718 9.46 2.44 27.14
N MET A 719 9.56 2.49 25.80
CA MET A 719 8.66 3.27 24.95
C MET A 719 7.24 2.70 25.01
N VAL A 720 7.08 1.38 24.96
CA VAL A 720 5.80 0.69 25.14
C VAL A 720 5.19 1.01 26.52
N GLN A 721 6.01 1.09 27.56
CA GLN A 721 5.57 1.51 28.89
C GLN A 721 5.03 2.96 28.90
N ILE A 722 5.75 3.91 28.29
CA ILE A 722 5.28 5.30 28.20
C ILE A 722 3.99 5.41 27.37
N GLU A 723 3.89 4.68 26.27
CA GLU A 723 2.69 4.70 25.42
C GLU A 723 1.46 4.14 26.13
N THR A 724 1.64 3.09 26.93
CA THR A 724 0.56 2.55 27.77
C THR A 724 0.14 3.55 28.85
N GLU A 725 1.09 4.23 29.50
CA GLU A 725 0.80 5.32 30.45
C GLU A 725 0.06 6.50 29.77
N GLN A 726 0.49 6.92 28.59
CA GLN A 726 -0.15 7.98 27.81
C GLN A 726 -1.59 7.60 27.41
N MET A 727 -1.81 6.35 26.99
CA MET A 727 -3.14 5.86 26.63
C MET A 727 -4.09 5.87 27.84
N LEU A 728 -3.60 5.48 29.01
CA LEU A 728 -4.36 5.50 30.25
C LEU A 728 -4.73 6.94 30.65
N LEU A 729 -3.79 7.89 30.52
CA LEU A 729 -4.04 9.31 30.80
C LEU A 729 -5.06 9.92 29.83
N LEU A 730 -4.96 9.62 28.53
CA LEU A 730 -5.92 10.10 27.53
C LEU A 730 -7.33 9.56 27.76
N ASN A 731 -7.45 8.28 28.15
CA ASN A 731 -8.74 7.71 28.54
C ASN A 731 -9.30 8.41 29.79
N LYS A 732 -8.46 8.70 30.79
CA LYS A 732 -8.89 9.42 31.99
C LYS A 732 -9.33 10.86 31.70
N ILE A 733 -8.65 11.56 30.79
CA ILE A 733 -9.07 12.89 30.32
C ILE A 733 -10.41 12.81 29.61
N LYS A 734 -10.64 11.77 28.81
CA LYS A 734 -11.91 11.56 28.09
C LYS A 734 -13.06 11.27 29.06
N GLU A 735 -12.82 10.46 30.09
CA GLU A 735 -13.79 10.18 31.15
C GLU A 735 -14.12 11.44 31.96
N LEU A 736 -13.12 12.20 32.40
CA LEU A 736 -13.32 13.48 33.09
C LEU A 736 -14.05 14.50 32.21
N GLY A 737 -13.76 14.53 30.91
CA GLY A 737 -14.48 15.37 29.95
C GLY A 737 -15.96 14.98 29.85
N GLN A 738 -16.28 13.68 29.87
CA GLN A 738 -17.66 13.19 29.88
C GLN A 738 -18.38 13.49 31.20
N GLU A 739 -17.69 13.43 32.35
CA GLU A 739 -18.23 13.86 33.65
C GLU A 739 -18.49 15.37 33.74
N ILE A 740 -17.63 16.19 33.13
CA ILE A 740 -17.83 17.65 33.05
C ILE A 740 -19.01 17.99 32.13
N MET A 741 -19.18 17.27 31.02
CA MET A 741 -20.32 17.44 30.12
C MET A 741 -21.63 16.94 30.73
N SER A 742 -21.61 15.89 31.53
CA SER A 742 -22.80 15.39 32.22
C SER A 742 -23.20 16.27 33.41
N SER A 743 -22.25 16.83 34.16
CA SER A 743 -22.51 17.76 35.26
C SER A 743 -22.97 19.14 34.81
N SER A 744 -22.46 19.67 33.69
CA SER A 744 -22.92 20.96 33.13
C SER A 744 -24.37 20.92 32.60
N SER A 745 -24.89 19.74 32.23
CA SER A 745 -26.29 19.55 31.84
C SER A 745 -27.29 19.63 33.02
N SER A 746 -26.80 19.58 34.26
CA SER A 746 -27.63 19.64 35.48
C SER A 746 -27.83 21.07 36.03
N LEU A 747 -27.03 22.04 35.60
CA LEU A 747 -27.08 23.43 36.08
C LEU A 747 -28.01 24.35 35.27
N SER A 748 -28.41 23.99 34.05
CA SER A 748 -29.32 24.83 33.22
C SER A 748 -30.81 24.58 33.48
N ARG A 749 -31.18 23.63 34.34
CA ARG A 749 -32.58 23.27 34.66
C ARG A 749 -33.14 23.86 35.95
N ARG A 750 -32.43 24.78 36.62
CA ARG A 750 -32.83 25.30 37.94
C ARG A 750 -33.10 26.81 38.04
N SER A 751 -33.32 27.52 36.93
CA SER A 751 -33.64 28.97 36.96
C SER A 751 -34.84 29.41 36.10
N SER A 752 -35.91 28.62 36.08
CA SER A 752 -37.22 29.08 35.59
C SER A 752 -38.32 28.47 36.45
N GLY A 753 -38.57 29.11 37.58
CA GLY A 753 -39.55 28.65 38.56
C GLY A 753 -39.51 29.47 39.85
N LEU A 754 -39.67 30.79 39.72
CA LEU A 754 -40.35 31.68 40.67
C LEU A 754 -40.73 32.97 39.92
#